data_AF-A0A8T6H6F1-F1
#
_entry.id   AF-A0A8T6H6F1-F1
#
_cell.length_a   1.000
_cell.length_b   1.000
_cell.length_c   1.000
_cell.angle_alpha   90.00
_cell.angle_beta   90.00
_cell.angle_gamma   90.00
#
_symmetry.space_group_name_H-M   'P 1'
#
loop_
_entity.id
_entity.type
_entity.pdbx_description
1 polymer ?
#
loop_
_entity_poly.entity_id
_entity_poly.type
_entity_poly.pdbx_seq_one_letter_code
_entity_poly.pdbx_strand_id
1 'polypeptide(L)'
;MTRIGYFVLASLIAMTLVFGAAAQDADSVSGRAPAHDQLPASYDTYIVQSGDSLFSIAQAFDTTIAELRRINAIAEGEPIFAGQSILLPASIGSSVSVYIVRPGDTLFGIARRFKTSVGIIQALNEIGGSTHIAAGQSLVVPSVIEADLLVHVVAPGESLDSISRRYRTTVPVLIALNDMADEAELVVGESILAPNFDETKLDVYEVKAGDSLYSISRRFATTEEALISLNGLDPAQGLEVGQVLLAPRIDDEVYDVYVVEQGDSLYNIARLYNTTVAQLRALNGVAGGSDLALGRSILVPRIDETLFITVVVETGDSLYSLARRLGVSLPVMQALNQLADTRDIKVGEALLAPKQEHAALDIHAVRHGESLAGIAESYGATVEYLQALNGIANPNLIQLNDRIIVPVPREAVVRPDFGFGIQVFADRDRVDALAEQVSELGVDWVKIDVSWAELEAEPGVYDYQTLDAMIAAFELIDVKILLNVFEAPGWSRTSYTEKLNSDFRDYQGPPEDLADFANFMANLVTRYTGLVEAYEIWKSPNLLKFWSVPVYLQEPELNEAGDYGVPDAVRMGASYYVPLLKVAYDAVKSHDEGAWVISAGLAPVGFSDGYNSIDTGAFLSGMLDAGAVASSDAIGAVFSASAVPPTMACCDKPPGVASHYESFLQYFPELLNYYSEILSEYGHGDAPIFVTQIGWGTSEGDNTAVPSSGFEWLTYTSEAEQALYVSQAFQIVQKLENVSAMILYNLNGCAAGEDEACFFSLVDAGGERRPVYDAFRDAPKS
;
A
#
# COMPACT_ATOMS: atom_id res chain seq x y z
N MET A 1 -36.04 -69.57 36.08
CA MET A 1 -37.06 -68.66 35.50
C MET A 1 -36.50 -67.24 35.55
N THR A 2 -36.37 -66.63 34.36
CA THR A 2 -36.47 -65.18 34.04
C THR A 2 -35.49 -64.15 34.64
N ARG A 3 -34.41 -63.88 33.87
CA ARG A 3 -34.04 -62.64 33.11
C ARG A 3 -34.06 -61.21 33.74
N ILE A 4 -32.97 -60.49 33.39
CA ILE A 4 -32.75 -59.05 33.13
C ILE A 4 -31.92 -58.31 34.19
N GLY A 5 -30.80 -57.76 33.73
CA GLY A 5 -29.75 -57.12 34.52
C GLY A 5 -29.81 -55.60 34.53
N TYR A 6 -29.14 -55.05 35.54
CA TYR A 6 -28.50 -53.73 35.62
C TYR A 6 -27.46 -53.87 36.74
N PHE A 7 -26.20 -53.54 36.50
CA PHE A 7 -25.17 -53.53 37.54
C PHE A 7 -24.73 -52.09 37.80
N VAL A 8 -24.91 -51.68 39.06
CA VAL A 8 -24.49 -50.40 39.60
C VAL A 8 -23.64 -50.71 40.85
N LEU A 9 -22.53 -49.98 40.99
CA LEU A 9 -22.09 -49.23 42.18
C LEU A 9 -20.60 -49.38 42.53
N ALA A 10 -19.96 -48.21 42.65
CA ALA A 10 -18.87 -47.79 43.54
C ALA A 10 -17.46 -48.42 43.46
N SER A 11 -16.43 -47.56 43.28
CA SER A 11 -15.56 -47.10 44.38
C SER A 11 -14.39 -46.20 43.90
N LEU A 12 -14.01 -45.23 44.75
CA LEU A 12 -12.71 -44.52 44.77
C LEU A 12 -11.55 -45.50 45.10
N ILE A 13 -10.34 -45.25 44.56
CA ILE A 13 -9.01 -45.19 45.23
C ILE A 13 -7.89 -45.06 44.17
N ALA A 14 -6.81 -44.40 44.59
CA ALA A 14 -5.68 -43.88 43.84
C ALA A 14 -4.48 -44.85 43.64
N MET A 15 -3.53 -44.37 42.82
CA MET A 15 -2.08 -44.30 43.07
C MET A 15 -1.13 -45.34 42.44
N THR A 16 0.05 -44.82 42.05
CA THR A 16 1.41 -45.40 41.88
C THR A 16 1.74 -46.10 40.54
N LEU A 17 2.59 -45.52 39.66
CA LEU A 17 4.08 -45.35 39.67
C LEU A 17 4.84 -46.61 39.23
N VAL A 18 5.75 -46.50 38.24
CA VAL A 18 7.20 -46.82 38.35
C VAL A 18 7.98 -46.22 37.16
N PHE A 19 9.15 -45.68 37.51
CA PHE A 19 10.20 -45.03 36.74
C PHE A 19 10.98 -45.92 35.75
N GLY A 20 11.60 -45.29 34.75
CA GLY A 20 12.73 -45.84 33.99
C GLY A 20 13.46 -44.76 33.20
N ALA A 21 14.49 -44.16 33.81
CA ALA A 21 15.38 -43.18 33.21
C ALA A 21 16.40 -43.82 32.26
N ALA A 22 16.76 -43.11 31.20
CA ALA A 22 18.13 -43.02 30.70
C ALA A 22 18.27 -41.72 29.87
N ALA A 23 19.04 -40.79 30.42
CA ALA A 23 19.57 -39.62 29.73
C ALA A 23 20.67 -40.05 28.74
N GLN A 24 20.86 -39.31 27.64
CA GLN A 24 22.06 -38.50 27.42
C GLN A 24 22.04 -37.73 26.09
N ASP A 25 22.47 -36.46 26.22
CA ASP A 25 23.15 -35.56 25.27
C ASP A 25 22.31 -34.90 24.15
N ALA A 26 21.98 -33.61 24.28
CA ALA A 26 22.73 -32.41 23.80
C ALA A 26 22.42 -32.13 22.33
N ASP A 27 22.08 -30.94 21.81
CA ASP A 27 22.19 -29.57 22.27
C ASP A 27 21.23 -28.69 21.43
N SER A 28 20.88 -27.53 21.99
CA SER A 28 20.21 -26.33 21.43
C SER A 28 19.97 -26.17 19.91
N VAL A 29 18.71 -25.88 19.53
CA VAL A 29 18.25 -24.64 18.85
C VAL A 29 16.73 -24.52 19.09
N SER A 30 16.28 -23.54 19.87
CA SER A 30 14.85 -23.27 20.08
C SER A 30 14.26 -22.56 18.86
N GLY A 31 13.71 -23.33 17.92
CA GLY A 31 12.70 -22.86 16.99
C GLY A 31 11.41 -22.57 17.76
N ARG A 32 10.88 -21.35 17.60
CA ARG A 32 9.56 -20.96 18.11
C ARG A 32 8.52 -21.76 17.32
N ALA A 33 7.83 -22.69 17.96
CA ALA A 33 6.68 -23.38 17.37
C ALA A 33 5.55 -22.37 17.09
N PRO A 34 4.84 -22.45 15.96
CA PRO A 34 3.62 -21.67 15.74
C PRO A 34 2.55 -22.15 16.72
N ALA A 35 1.84 -21.19 17.31
CA ALA A 35 0.79 -21.45 18.29
C ALA A 35 -0.35 -22.28 17.66
N HIS A 36 -0.71 -23.37 18.34
CA HIS A 36 -1.91 -24.15 18.07
C HIS A 36 -3.18 -23.32 18.29
N ASP A 37 -4.09 -23.43 17.31
CA ASP A 37 -5.55 -23.40 17.41
C ASP A 37 -6.16 -22.70 18.64
N GLN A 38 -6.65 -21.48 18.43
CA GLN A 38 -7.80 -21.00 19.17
C GLN A 38 -8.97 -20.82 18.23
N LEU A 39 -10.02 -21.62 18.44
CA LEU A 39 -11.38 -21.18 18.19
C LEU A 39 -12.30 -21.71 19.33
N PRO A 40 -13.38 -20.99 19.70
CA PRO A 40 -14.00 -20.00 18.83
C PRO A 40 -14.50 -18.68 19.46
N ALA A 41 -14.66 -17.72 18.54
CA ALA A 41 -15.75 -16.74 18.51
C ALA A 41 -17.12 -17.39 18.83
N SER A 42 -18.16 -16.63 19.17
CA SER A 42 -19.50 -17.22 19.34
C SER A 42 -19.97 -17.92 18.05
N TYR A 43 -20.83 -18.93 18.17
CA TYR A 43 -21.46 -19.60 17.03
C TYR A 43 -22.97 -19.58 17.21
N ASP A 44 -23.71 -19.40 16.12
CA ASP A 44 -25.16 -19.61 16.08
C ASP A 44 -25.48 -21.02 15.60
N THR A 45 -26.69 -21.51 15.88
CA THR A 45 -27.13 -22.86 15.50
C THR A 45 -28.30 -22.80 14.52
N TYR A 46 -28.18 -23.50 13.41
CA TYR A 46 -29.22 -23.67 12.39
C TYR A 46 -29.69 -25.13 12.31
N ILE A 47 -30.99 -25.35 12.20
CA ILE A 47 -31.56 -26.68 12.00
C ILE A 47 -31.88 -26.83 10.52
N VAL A 48 -31.17 -27.72 9.84
CA VAL A 48 -31.32 -28.05 8.42
C VAL A 48 -32.77 -28.44 8.13
N GLN A 49 -33.38 -27.80 7.14
CA GLN A 49 -34.74 -28.06 6.68
C GLN A 49 -34.75 -28.95 5.43
N SER A 50 -35.91 -29.53 5.11
CA SER A 50 -36.08 -30.32 3.89
C SER A 50 -35.84 -29.44 2.65
N GLY A 51 -34.87 -29.81 1.82
CA GLY A 51 -34.47 -29.08 0.61
C GLY A 51 -33.32 -28.08 0.81
N ASP A 52 -32.75 -27.99 2.01
CA ASP A 52 -31.53 -27.23 2.26
C ASP A 52 -30.29 -27.99 1.75
N SER A 53 -29.31 -27.22 1.27
CA SER A 53 -27.94 -27.65 0.99
C SER A 53 -26.94 -26.76 1.74
N LEU A 54 -25.71 -27.25 1.97
CA LEU A 54 -24.63 -26.44 2.57
C LEU A 54 -24.41 -25.13 1.82
N PHE A 55 -24.59 -25.12 0.49
CA PHE A 55 -24.54 -23.90 -0.31
C PHE A 55 -25.68 -22.93 0.04
N SER A 56 -26.93 -23.39 0.04
CA SER A 56 -28.08 -22.53 0.30
C SER A 56 -27.98 -21.85 1.68
N ILE A 57 -27.44 -22.57 2.65
CA ILE A 57 -27.17 -22.09 4.00
C ILE A 57 -25.99 -21.11 3.97
N ALA A 58 -24.86 -21.47 3.33
CA ALA A 58 -23.69 -20.61 3.22
C ALA A 58 -24.04 -19.25 2.61
N GLN A 59 -24.80 -19.25 1.52
CA GLN A 59 -25.30 -18.05 0.86
C GLN A 59 -26.24 -17.24 1.77
N ALA A 60 -27.18 -17.89 2.46
CA ALA A 60 -28.16 -17.20 3.29
C ALA A 60 -27.54 -16.51 4.51
N PHE A 61 -26.43 -17.05 5.01
CA PHE A 61 -25.75 -16.60 6.22
C PHE A 61 -24.38 -15.97 5.96
N ASP A 62 -24.13 -15.57 4.70
CA ASP A 62 -22.90 -14.88 4.27
C ASP A 62 -21.60 -15.59 4.74
N THR A 63 -21.53 -16.88 4.47
CA THR A 63 -20.37 -17.73 4.79
C THR A 63 -20.02 -18.64 3.61
N THR A 64 -19.04 -19.53 3.78
CA THR A 64 -18.60 -20.47 2.74
C THR A 64 -18.92 -21.90 3.12
N ILE A 65 -19.08 -22.77 2.13
CA ILE A 65 -19.24 -24.21 2.36
C ILE A 65 -18.04 -24.77 3.13
N ALA A 66 -16.82 -24.34 2.77
CA ALA A 66 -15.59 -24.73 3.44
C ALA A 66 -15.60 -24.36 4.93
N GLU A 67 -16.06 -23.14 5.25
CA GLU A 67 -16.18 -22.70 6.63
C GLU A 67 -17.27 -23.47 7.39
N LEU A 68 -18.44 -23.67 6.79
CA LEU A 68 -19.50 -24.49 7.39
C LEU A 68 -19.02 -25.92 7.68
N ARG A 69 -18.29 -26.55 6.76
CA ARG A 69 -17.71 -27.88 7.01
C ARG A 69 -16.72 -27.87 8.14
N ARG A 70 -15.80 -26.91 8.13
CA ARG A 70 -14.73 -26.80 9.11
C ARG A 70 -15.28 -26.67 10.52
N ILE A 71 -16.28 -25.81 10.73
CA ILE A 71 -16.86 -25.59 12.07
C ILE A 71 -17.81 -26.71 12.49
N ASN A 72 -18.38 -27.46 11.54
CA ASN A 72 -19.28 -28.58 11.82
C ASN A 72 -18.61 -29.96 11.77
N ALA A 73 -17.32 -30.04 11.46
CA ALA A 73 -16.60 -31.28 11.21
C ALA A 73 -17.30 -32.20 10.19
N ILE A 74 -17.92 -31.63 9.14
CA ILE A 74 -18.56 -32.36 8.04
C ILE A 74 -17.47 -32.68 7.00
N ALA A 75 -17.32 -33.96 6.64
CA ALA A 75 -16.34 -34.38 5.64
C ALA A 75 -16.73 -33.94 4.22
N GLU A 76 -15.75 -33.90 3.32
CA GLU A 76 -16.00 -33.68 1.88
C GLU A 76 -16.85 -34.83 1.32
N GLY A 77 -17.89 -34.50 0.56
CA GLY A 77 -18.90 -35.41 0.04
C GLY A 77 -19.98 -35.86 1.04
N GLU A 78 -19.89 -35.45 2.31
CA GLU A 78 -20.84 -35.87 3.35
C GLU A 78 -22.14 -35.05 3.28
N PRO A 79 -23.30 -35.71 3.07
CA PRO A 79 -24.58 -35.00 2.96
C PRO A 79 -25.06 -34.46 4.32
N ILE A 80 -25.80 -33.35 4.28
CA ILE A 80 -26.58 -32.88 5.42
C ILE A 80 -28.03 -33.38 5.34
N PHE A 81 -28.65 -33.64 6.48
CA PHE A 81 -30.00 -34.19 6.55
C PHE A 81 -30.98 -33.23 7.22
N ALA A 82 -32.24 -33.22 6.75
CA ALA A 82 -33.30 -32.47 7.41
C ALA A 82 -33.42 -32.86 8.90
N GLY A 83 -33.47 -31.87 9.78
CA GLY A 83 -33.44 -32.01 11.23
C GLY A 83 -32.03 -32.03 11.84
N GLN A 84 -30.97 -32.04 11.04
CA GLN A 84 -29.59 -31.91 11.51
C GLN A 84 -29.33 -30.51 12.04
N SER A 85 -28.69 -30.41 13.20
CA SER A 85 -28.24 -29.15 13.77
C SER A 85 -26.82 -28.86 13.30
N ILE A 86 -26.59 -27.68 12.74
CA ILE A 86 -25.27 -27.21 12.31
C ILE A 86 -24.95 -25.83 12.91
N LEU A 87 -23.67 -25.58 13.14
CA LEU A 87 -23.09 -24.33 13.59
C LEU A 87 -22.91 -23.36 12.42
N LEU A 88 -23.14 -22.08 12.68
CA LEU A 88 -22.88 -20.94 11.79
C LEU A 88 -21.90 -19.97 12.47
N PRO A 89 -21.00 -19.31 11.73
CA PRO A 89 -20.08 -18.29 12.28
C PRO A 89 -20.82 -17.03 12.78
N ALA A 90 -20.38 -16.41 13.88
CA ALA A 90 -21.06 -15.29 14.56
C ALA A 90 -21.14 -13.95 13.81
N SER A 91 -20.53 -13.81 12.64
CA SER A 91 -20.63 -12.60 11.83
C SER A 91 -21.74 -12.77 10.79
N ILE A 92 -23.01 -12.66 11.21
CA ILE A 92 -24.13 -12.55 10.27
C ILE A 92 -24.13 -11.12 9.70
N GLY A 93 -23.24 -10.86 8.74
CA GLY A 93 -23.32 -9.70 7.84
C GLY A 93 -24.54 -9.88 6.93
N SER A 94 -25.71 -9.44 7.41
CA SER A 94 -26.98 -9.68 6.72
C SER A 94 -27.07 -8.92 5.40
N SER A 95 -26.62 -9.54 4.31
CA SER A 95 -27.05 -9.19 2.95
C SER A 95 -28.47 -9.71 2.75
N VAL A 96 -29.45 -9.13 3.45
CA VAL A 96 -30.87 -9.47 3.33
C VAL A 96 -31.65 -8.31 2.71
N SER A 97 -32.63 -8.65 1.88
CA SER A 97 -33.57 -7.72 1.26
C SER A 97 -34.96 -7.91 1.84
N VAL A 98 -35.77 -6.86 1.86
CA VAL A 98 -37.20 -6.96 2.25
C VAL A 98 -38.05 -7.12 0.99
N TYR A 99 -38.74 -8.25 0.87
CA TYR A 99 -39.71 -8.53 -0.18
C TYR A 99 -41.14 -8.36 0.31
N ILE A 100 -41.94 -7.58 -0.43
CA ILE A 100 -43.38 -7.43 -0.14
C ILE A 100 -44.15 -8.44 -0.98
N VAL A 101 -44.81 -9.39 -0.30
CA VAL A 101 -45.61 -10.47 -0.90
C VAL A 101 -46.71 -9.90 -1.77
N ARG A 102 -46.76 -10.32 -3.04
CA ARG A 102 -47.73 -9.88 -4.03
C ARG A 102 -48.92 -10.86 -4.10
N PRO A 103 -50.09 -10.41 -4.57
CA PRO A 103 -51.23 -11.31 -4.80
C PRO A 103 -50.84 -12.49 -5.71
N GLY A 104 -50.98 -13.72 -5.22
CA GLY A 104 -50.66 -14.94 -5.96
C GLY A 104 -49.25 -15.51 -5.70
N ASP A 105 -48.42 -14.83 -4.91
CA ASP A 105 -47.14 -15.37 -4.49
C ASP A 105 -47.31 -16.60 -3.59
N THR A 106 -46.32 -17.49 -3.67
CA THR A 106 -46.15 -18.62 -2.74
C THR A 106 -44.74 -18.56 -2.18
N LEU A 107 -44.50 -19.07 -0.97
CA LEU A 107 -43.13 -19.17 -0.44
C LEU A 107 -42.20 -19.91 -1.40
N PHE A 108 -42.71 -20.93 -2.10
CA PHE A 108 -41.96 -21.64 -3.14
C PHE A 108 -41.57 -20.72 -4.32
N GLY A 109 -42.50 -19.92 -4.83
CA GLY A 109 -42.23 -18.96 -5.90
C GLY A 109 -41.25 -17.86 -5.49
N ILE A 110 -41.32 -17.41 -4.22
CA ILE A 110 -40.42 -16.40 -3.66
C ILE A 110 -39.03 -17.00 -3.42
N ALA A 111 -38.93 -18.18 -2.82
CA ALA A 111 -37.67 -18.92 -2.64
C ALA A 111 -36.93 -19.08 -3.97
N ARG A 112 -37.64 -19.52 -5.01
CA ARG A 112 -37.12 -19.60 -6.37
C ARG A 112 -36.66 -18.25 -6.92
N ARG A 113 -37.40 -17.17 -6.65
CA ARG A 113 -37.05 -15.81 -7.11
C ARG A 113 -35.77 -15.29 -6.46
N PHE A 114 -35.58 -15.55 -5.17
CA PHE A 114 -34.44 -15.11 -4.38
C PHE A 114 -33.32 -16.16 -4.30
N LYS A 115 -33.40 -17.19 -5.17
CA LYS A 115 -32.40 -18.26 -5.28
C LYS A 115 -32.06 -18.95 -3.95
N THR A 116 -33.05 -19.09 -3.06
CA THR A 116 -32.90 -19.67 -1.72
C THR A 116 -33.91 -20.79 -1.49
N SER A 117 -33.93 -21.43 -0.31
CA SER A 117 -34.90 -22.46 0.06
C SER A 117 -36.12 -21.86 0.78
N VAL A 118 -37.25 -22.58 0.76
CA VAL A 118 -38.42 -22.22 1.57
C VAL A 118 -38.06 -22.24 3.06
N GLY A 119 -37.23 -23.20 3.49
CA GLY A 119 -36.78 -23.33 4.87
C GLY A 119 -35.98 -22.12 5.35
N ILE A 120 -35.09 -21.59 4.50
CA ILE A 120 -34.30 -20.39 4.81
C ILE A 120 -35.17 -19.15 4.93
N ILE A 121 -36.12 -18.94 4.00
CA ILE A 121 -37.08 -17.83 4.13
C ILE A 121 -37.90 -17.98 5.42
N GLN A 122 -38.29 -19.21 5.78
CA GLN A 122 -39.01 -19.45 7.03
C GLN A 122 -38.16 -19.15 8.26
N ALA A 123 -36.87 -19.50 8.24
CA ALA A 123 -35.93 -19.23 9.32
C ALA A 123 -35.64 -17.74 9.48
N LEU A 124 -35.34 -17.01 8.40
CA LEU A 124 -35.08 -15.57 8.41
C LEU A 124 -36.27 -14.72 8.89
N ASN A 125 -37.48 -15.26 8.80
CA ASN A 125 -38.71 -14.57 9.19
C ASN A 125 -39.38 -15.15 10.44
N GLU A 126 -38.76 -16.14 11.09
CA GLU A 126 -39.29 -16.83 12.28
C GLU A 126 -40.72 -17.40 12.09
N ILE A 127 -41.13 -17.72 10.86
CA ILE A 127 -42.51 -18.16 10.54
C ILE A 127 -42.74 -19.68 10.65
N GLY A 128 -41.82 -20.39 11.32
CA GLY A 128 -41.95 -21.77 11.83
C GLY A 128 -42.81 -22.73 11.00
N GLY A 129 -42.26 -23.34 9.95
CA GLY A 129 -42.89 -24.40 9.14
C GLY A 129 -44.17 -24.02 8.39
N SER A 130 -44.73 -22.82 8.61
CA SER A 130 -45.93 -22.34 7.93
C SER A 130 -45.63 -22.00 6.48
N THR A 131 -46.48 -22.44 5.55
CA THR A 131 -46.42 -22.08 4.13
C THR A 131 -47.37 -20.95 3.74
N HIS A 132 -48.13 -20.44 4.72
CA HIS A 132 -49.13 -19.39 4.50
C HIS A 132 -48.48 -18.00 4.60
N ILE A 133 -48.62 -17.22 3.52
CA ILE A 133 -48.21 -15.81 3.43
C ILE A 133 -49.38 -14.97 2.92
N ALA A 134 -49.50 -13.73 3.39
CA ALA A 134 -50.56 -12.81 2.98
C ALA A 134 -50.02 -11.77 2.00
N ALA A 135 -50.81 -11.40 0.98
CA ALA A 135 -50.47 -10.29 0.10
C ALA A 135 -50.30 -9.00 0.93
N GLY A 136 -49.20 -8.29 0.71
CA GLY A 136 -48.77 -7.11 1.49
C GLY A 136 -47.89 -7.42 2.70
N GLN A 137 -47.66 -8.71 3.04
CA GLN A 137 -46.70 -9.10 4.08
C GLN A 137 -45.27 -8.81 3.64
N SER A 138 -44.46 -8.23 4.52
CA SER A 138 -43.00 -8.11 4.31
C SER A 138 -42.30 -9.38 4.76
N LEU A 139 -41.43 -9.93 3.90
CA LEU A 139 -40.55 -11.05 4.18
C LEU A 139 -39.10 -10.63 3.98
N VAL A 140 -38.26 -10.94 4.95
CA VAL A 140 -36.79 -10.89 4.84
C VAL A 140 -36.34 -12.06 3.97
N VAL A 141 -35.64 -11.77 2.89
CA VAL A 141 -35.11 -12.77 1.96
C VAL A 141 -33.62 -12.50 1.73
N PRO A 142 -32.80 -13.48 1.38
CA PRO A 142 -31.40 -13.23 1.03
C PRO A 142 -31.30 -12.28 -0.18
N SER A 143 -30.31 -11.38 -0.15
CA SER A 143 -29.92 -10.59 -1.33
C SER A 143 -29.16 -11.48 -2.30
N VAL A 144 -29.51 -11.44 -3.57
CA VAL A 144 -28.87 -12.27 -4.60
C VAL A 144 -27.51 -11.65 -4.95
N ILE A 145 -26.41 -12.27 -4.53
CA ILE A 145 -25.10 -12.03 -5.13
C ILE A 145 -25.16 -12.60 -6.55
N GLU A 146 -24.85 -11.80 -7.57
CA GLU A 146 -24.67 -12.28 -8.94
C GLU A 146 -23.40 -13.13 -9.01
N ALA A 147 -23.52 -14.41 -8.68
CA ALA A 147 -22.48 -15.40 -8.93
C ALA A 147 -22.75 -16.10 -10.28
N ASP A 148 -21.67 -16.53 -10.95
CA ASP A 148 -21.62 -17.36 -12.18
C ASP A 148 -22.21 -18.77 -12.00
N LEU A 149 -23.10 -18.96 -11.02
CA LEU A 149 -23.76 -20.21 -10.67
C LEU A 149 -25.28 -20.04 -10.63
N LEU A 150 -25.99 -20.98 -11.23
CA LEU A 150 -27.43 -21.10 -11.21
C LEU A 150 -27.85 -22.12 -10.15
N VAL A 151 -28.91 -21.83 -9.40
CA VAL A 151 -29.56 -22.81 -8.54
C VAL A 151 -30.61 -23.55 -9.35
N HIS A 152 -30.43 -24.86 -9.53
CA HIS A 152 -31.38 -25.76 -10.15
C HIS A 152 -32.12 -26.57 -9.08
N VAL A 153 -33.44 -26.56 -9.13
CA VAL A 153 -34.27 -27.39 -8.25
C VAL A 153 -34.63 -28.66 -9.00
N VAL A 154 -34.22 -29.82 -8.46
CA VAL A 154 -34.41 -31.14 -9.07
C VAL A 154 -35.89 -31.44 -9.24
N ALA A 155 -36.32 -31.63 -10.49
CA ALA A 155 -37.68 -32.01 -10.85
C ALA A 155 -37.86 -33.54 -10.88
N PRO A 156 -39.11 -34.05 -10.77
CA PRO A 156 -39.36 -35.49 -10.86
C PRO A 156 -38.84 -36.10 -12.17
N GLY A 157 -37.95 -37.09 -12.05
CA GLY A 157 -37.40 -37.85 -13.18
C GLY A 157 -36.13 -37.28 -13.83
N GLU A 158 -35.54 -36.21 -13.26
CA GLU A 158 -34.23 -35.72 -13.70
C GLU A 158 -33.08 -36.57 -13.15
N SER A 159 -32.00 -36.70 -13.94
CA SER A 159 -30.71 -37.27 -13.56
C SER A 159 -29.59 -36.24 -13.72
N LEU A 160 -28.43 -36.47 -13.09
CA LEU A 160 -27.23 -35.62 -13.27
C LEU A 160 -26.85 -35.48 -14.74
N ASP A 161 -26.98 -36.53 -15.55
CA ASP A 161 -26.80 -36.48 -17.02
C ASP A 161 -27.79 -35.57 -17.74
N SER A 162 -29.06 -35.57 -17.34
CA SER A 162 -30.06 -34.71 -17.97
C SER A 162 -29.87 -33.24 -17.59
N ILE A 163 -29.40 -32.99 -16.36
CA ILE A 163 -29.14 -31.67 -15.82
C ILE A 163 -27.84 -31.12 -16.39
N SER A 164 -26.79 -31.94 -16.51
CA SER A 164 -25.51 -31.52 -17.09
C SER A 164 -25.70 -31.06 -18.53
N ARG A 165 -26.49 -31.79 -19.33
CA ARG A 165 -26.87 -31.36 -20.68
C ARG A 165 -27.69 -30.07 -20.69
N ARG A 166 -28.63 -29.90 -19.76
CA ARG A 166 -29.44 -28.66 -19.66
C ARG A 166 -28.56 -27.44 -19.40
N TYR A 167 -27.60 -27.57 -18.50
CA TYR A 167 -26.70 -26.49 -18.09
C TYR A 167 -25.40 -26.48 -18.86
N ARG A 168 -25.32 -27.26 -19.96
CA ARG A 168 -24.14 -27.34 -20.84
C ARG A 168 -22.85 -27.57 -20.07
N THR A 169 -22.88 -28.50 -19.11
CA THR A 169 -21.76 -28.91 -18.25
C THR A 169 -21.53 -30.42 -18.30
N THR A 170 -20.57 -30.91 -17.52
CA THR A 170 -20.32 -32.35 -17.33
C THR A 170 -20.85 -32.83 -15.98
N VAL A 171 -21.11 -34.13 -15.87
CA VAL A 171 -21.55 -34.74 -14.60
C VAL A 171 -20.50 -34.55 -13.48
N PRO A 172 -19.18 -34.77 -13.72
CA PRO A 172 -18.16 -34.49 -12.71
C PRO A 172 -18.16 -33.04 -12.21
N VAL A 173 -18.42 -32.07 -13.09
CA VAL A 173 -18.49 -30.66 -12.69
C VAL A 173 -19.70 -30.39 -11.80
N LEU A 174 -20.88 -30.97 -12.10
CA LEU A 174 -22.03 -30.87 -11.20
C LEU A 174 -21.75 -31.51 -9.85
N ILE A 175 -21.08 -32.65 -9.82
CA ILE A 175 -20.72 -33.36 -8.59
C ILE A 175 -19.76 -32.51 -7.75
N ALA A 176 -18.70 -31.99 -8.36
CA ALA A 176 -17.72 -31.14 -7.68
C ALA A 176 -18.33 -29.82 -7.19
N LEU A 177 -19.16 -29.15 -8.02
CA LEU A 177 -19.84 -27.90 -7.65
C LEU A 177 -20.74 -28.06 -6.42
N ASN A 178 -21.38 -29.22 -6.30
CA ASN A 178 -22.32 -29.53 -5.24
C ASN A 178 -21.72 -30.33 -4.11
N ASP A 179 -20.43 -30.65 -4.21
CA ASP A 179 -19.74 -31.56 -3.31
C ASP A 179 -20.52 -32.87 -3.08
N MET A 180 -20.97 -33.45 -4.18
CA MET A 180 -21.70 -34.72 -4.15
C MET A 180 -20.71 -35.88 -4.16
N ALA A 181 -21.11 -37.02 -3.62
CA ALA A 181 -20.40 -38.26 -3.90
C ALA A 181 -20.63 -38.68 -5.37
N ASP A 182 -19.67 -39.41 -5.96
CA ASP A 182 -19.69 -39.83 -7.38
C ASP A 182 -20.93 -40.66 -7.79
N GLU A 183 -21.69 -41.19 -6.84
CA GLU A 183 -22.91 -42.00 -7.02
C GLU A 183 -24.18 -41.39 -6.38
N ALA A 184 -24.18 -40.10 -6.03
CA ALA A 184 -25.29 -39.48 -5.31
C ALA A 184 -26.61 -39.49 -6.13
N GLU A 185 -27.65 -40.08 -5.55
CA GLU A 185 -29.01 -40.03 -6.09
C GLU A 185 -29.64 -38.64 -5.85
N LEU A 186 -30.13 -38.01 -6.92
CA LEU A 186 -30.80 -36.70 -6.81
C LEU A 186 -32.16 -36.83 -6.10
N VAL A 187 -32.40 -35.98 -5.10
CA VAL A 187 -33.69 -35.94 -4.39
C VAL A 187 -34.62 -34.91 -5.03
N VAL A 188 -35.85 -35.31 -5.33
CA VAL A 188 -36.85 -34.39 -5.90
C VAL A 188 -37.11 -33.22 -4.93
N GLY A 189 -36.95 -32.00 -5.44
CA GLY A 189 -37.09 -30.76 -4.66
C GLY A 189 -35.78 -30.28 -4.00
N GLU A 190 -34.69 -31.04 -4.12
CA GLU A 190 -33.35 -30.61 -3.72
C GLU A 190 -32.85 -29.49 -4.65
N SER A 191 -32.08 -28.56 -4.09
CA SER A 191 -31.43 -27.49 -4.83
C SER A 191 -29.96 -27.83 -5.05
N ILE A 192 -29.57 -27.99 -6.32
CA ILE A 192 -28.18 -28.18 -6.73
C ILE A 192 -27.71 -26.99 -7.55
N LEU A 193 -26.44 -26.66 -7.43
CA LEU A 193 -25.69 -25.72 -8.23
C LEU A 193 -25.46 -26.29 -9.63
N ALA A 194 -25.70 -25.45 -10.62
CA ALA A 194 -25.23 -25.65 -11.96
C ALA A 194 -24.43 -24.41 -12.39
N PRO A 195 -23.42 -24.56 -13.24
CA PRO A 195 -22.69 -23.40 -13.73
C PRO A 195 -23.59 -22.52 -14.62
N ASN A 196 -23.43 -21.21 -14.50
CA ASN A 196 -23.95 -20.23 -15.45
C ASN A 196 -22.86 -19.95 -16.49
N PHE A 197 -22.65 -20.87 -17.43
CA PHE A 197 -21.56 -20.68 -18.40
C PHE A 197 -21.84 -19.51 -19.33
N ASP A 198 -20.89 -18.58 -19.35
CA ASP A 198 -20.74 -17.64 -20.44
C ASP A 198 -20.35 -18.41 -21.70
N GLU A 199 -21.28 -18.53 -22.65
CA GLU A 199 -21.08 -19.21 -23.93
C GLU A 199 -19.95 -18.58 -24.78
N THR A 200 -19.41 -17.43 -24.36
CA THR A 200 -18.25 -16.80 -24.99
C THR A 200 -16.90 -17.33 -24.49
N LYS A 201 -16.83 -17.97 -23.30
CA LYS A 201 -15.58 -18.41 -22.65
C LYS A 201 -15.37 -19.93 -22.64
N LEU A 202 -16.45 -20.71 -22.72
CA LEU A 202 -16.41 -22.18 -22.70
C LEU A 202 -17.35 -22.75 -23.76
N ASP A 203 -16.83 -23.65 -24.59
CA ASP A 203 -17.60 -24.46 -25.52
C ASP A 203 -17.85 -25.86 -24.95
N VAL A 204 -18.96 -26.48 -25.34
CA VAL A 204 -19.25 -27.89 -25.04
C VAL A 204 -19.06 -28.71 -26.30
N TYR A 205 -18.21 -29.72 -26.22
CA TYR A 205 -17.86 -30.57 -27.34
C TYR A 205 -18.19 -32.03 -27.08
N GLU A 206 -19.02 -32.62 -27.94
CA GLU A 206 -19.23 -34.07 -27.98
C GLU A 206 -18.17 -34.71 -28.87
N VAL A 207 -17.37 -35.61 -28.29
CA VAL A 207 -16.29 -36.34 -28.96
C VAL A 207 -16.85 -37.17 -30.11
N LYS A 208 -16.29 -36.96 -31.30
CA LYS A 208 -16.66 -37.63 -32.54
C LYS A 208 -15.65 -38.72 -32.88
N ALA A 209 -16.07 -39.65 -33.73
CA ALA A 209 -15.19 -40.71 -34.21
C ALA A 209 -13.95 -40.13 -34.91
N GLY A 210 -12.76 -40.45 -34.39
CA GLY A 210 -11.47 -39.99 -34.91
C GLY A 210 -10.89 -38.78 -34.19
N ASP A 211 -11.57 -38.22 -33.19
CA ASP A 211 -11.02 -37.15 -32.37
C ASP A 211 -9.91 -37.64 -31.43
N SER A 212 -8.97 -36.76 -31.15
CA SER A 212 -7.96 -36.86 -30.10
C SER A 212 -7.90 -35.57 -29.29
N LEU A 213 -7.28 -35.60 -28.11
CA LEU A 213 -7.03 -34.39 -27.31
C LEU A 213 -6.33 -33.31 -28.14
N TYR A 214 -5.36 -33.71 -28.97
CA TYR A 214 -4.67 -32.84 -29.92
C TYR A 214 -5.61 -32.20 -30.96
N SER A 215 -6.50 -32.97 -31.60
CA SER A 215 -7.39 -32.39 -32.62
C SER A 215 -8.45 -31.48 -32.03
N ILE A 216 -8.88 -31.76 -30.79
CA ILE A 216 -9.85 -30.95 -30.06
C ILE A 216 -9.19 -29.67 -29.52
N SER A 217 -7.98 -29.75 -28.94
CA SER A 217 -7.27 -28.57 -28.41
C SER A 217 -7.01 -27.53 -29.50
N ARG A 218 -6.58 -27.98 -30.68
CA ARG A 218 -6.43 -27.13 -31.87
C ARG A 218 -7.73 -26.51 -32.36
N ARG A 219 -8.85 -27.22 -32.23
CA ARG A 219 -10.16 -26.73 -32.66
C ARG A 219 -10.65 -25.58 -31.79
N PHE A 220 -10.34 -25.61 -30.50
CA PHE A 220 -10.79 -24.63 -29.51
C PHE A 220 -9.69 -23.64 -29.09
N ALA A 221 -8.59 -23.58 -29.85
CA ALA A 221 -7.45 -22.72 -29.57
C ALA A 221 -6.90 -22.87 -28.13
N THR A 222 -6.84 -24.09 -27.62
CA THR A 222 -6.39 -24.41 -26.26
C THR A 222 -5.25 -25.44 -26.23
N THR A 223 -4.83 -25.88 -25.03
CA THR A 223 -3.82 -26.93 -24.83
C THR A 223 -4.47 -28.26 -24.45
N GLU A 224 -3.74 -29.35 -24.65
CA GLU A 224 -4.19 -30.69 -24.24
C GLU A 224 -4.30 -30.79 -22.71
N GLU A 225 -3.35 -30.21 -21.97
CA GLU A 225 -3.38 -30.16 -20.52
C GLU A 225 -4.56 -29.35 -19.96
N ALA A 226 -4.94 -28.25 -20.61
CA ALA A 226 -6.13 -27.49 -20.23
C ALA A 226 -7.41 -28.32 -20.42
N LEU A 227 -7.52 -29.07 -21.53
CA LEU A 227 -8.65 -29.98 -21.74
C LEU A 227 -8.67 -31.14 -20.73
N ILE A 228 -7.50 -31.72 -20.42
CA ILE A 228 -7.36 -32.81 -19.45
C ILE A 228 -7.80 -32.35 -18.08
N SER A 229 -7.23 -31.24 -17.59
CA SER A 229 -7.50 -30.70 -16.26
C SER A 229 -8.94 -30.24 -16.10
N LEU A 230 -9.48 -29.50 -17.09
CA LEU A 230 -10.85 -28.99 -17.06
C LEU A 230 -11.91 -30.10 -17.01
N ASN A 231 -11.61 -31.26 -17.59
CA ASN A 231 -12.56 -32.37 -17.70
C ASN A 231 -12.22 -33.56 -16.79
N GLY A 232 -11.14 -33.47 -16.00
CA GLY A 232 -10.67 -34.58 -15.16
C GLY A 232 -10.34 -35.85 -15.96
N LEU A 233 -9.78 -35.71 -17.16
CA LEU A 233 -9.48 -36.85 -18.03
C LEU A 233 -8.23 -37.59 -17.54
N ASP A 234 -8.23 -38.92 -17.65
CA ASP A 234 -7.01 -39.71 -17.53
C ASP A 234 -6.32 -39.76 -18.91
N PRO A 235 -5.11 -39.20 -19.10
CA PRO A 235 -4.42 -39.19 -20.38
C PRO A 235 -4.05 -40.59 -20.90
N ALA A 236 -4.02 -41.60 -20.01
CA ALA A 236 -3.81 -42.99 -20.39
C ALA A 236 -5.06 -43.66 -20.95
N GLN A 237 -6.25 -43.09 -20.70
CA GLN A 237 -7.51 -43.53 -21.25
C GLN A 237 -7.85 -42.68 -22.49
N GLY A 238 -8.10 -43.35 -23.62
CA GLY A 238 -8.49 -42.66 -24.84
C GLY A 238 -9.88 -42.01 -24.72
N LEU A 239 -10.17 -41.03 -25.57
CA LEU A 239 -11.49 -40.39 -25.62
C LEU A 239 -12.54 -41.35 -26.17
N GLU A 240 -13.74 -41.36 -25.56
CA GLU A 240 -14.86 -42.19 -26.00
C GLU A 240 -15.80 -41.42 -26.93
N VAL A 241 -16.28 -42.06 -28.00
CA VAL A 241 -17.24 -41.42 -28.92
C VAL A 241 -18.56 -41.16 -28.17
N GLY A 242 -19.02 -39.90 -28.21
CA GLY A 242 -20.19 -39.42 -27.46
C GLY A 242 -19.85 -38.87 -26.07
N GLN A 243 -18.60 -38.95 -25.62
CA GLN A 243 -18.14 -38.27 -24.41
C GLN A 243 -18.27 -36.76 -24.57
N VAL A 244 -18.83 -36.08 -23.58
CA VAL A 244 -19.00 -34.62 -23.60
C VAL A 244 -17.87 -33.98 -22.80
N LEU A 245 -17.15 -33.06 -23.44
CA LEU A 245 -16.05 -32.30 -22.86
C LEU A 245 -16.40 -30.81 -22.83
N LEU A 246 -15.97 -30.13 -21.77
CA LEU A 246 -15.79 -28.69 -21.74
C LEU A 246 -14.49 -28.34 -22.46
N ALA A 247 -14.55 -27.40 -23.39
CA ALA A 247 -13.38 -26.83 -24.04
C ALA A 247 -13.32 -25.34 -23.69
N PRO A 248 -12.22 -24.85 -23.10
CA PRO A 248 -12.07 -23.41 -22.91
C PRO A 248 -11.93 -22.78 -24.29
N ARG A 249 -12.72 -21.74 -24.54
CA ARG A 249 -12.49 -20.86 -25.69
C ARG A 249 -11.48 -19.83 -25.21
N ILE A 250 -10.23 -20.01 -25.63
CA ILE A 250 -9.20 -19.00 -25.38
C ILE A 250 -9.48 -17.84 -26.31
N ASP A 251 -9.48 -16.64 -25.76
CA ASP A 251 -9.59 -15.42 -26.54
C ASP A 251 -8.40 -15.33 -27.50
N ASP A 252 -8.67 -15.54 -28.79
CA ASP A 252 -7.67 -15.50 -29.85
C ASP A 252 -7.24 -14.08 -30.19
N GLU A 253 -7.80 -13.06 -29.52
CA GLU A 253 -7.25 -11.70 -29.49
C GLU A 253 -6.14 -11.55 -28.44
N VAL A 254 -6.13 -12.35 -27.37
CA VAL A 254 -5.22 -12.23 -26.22
C VAL A 254 -4.10 -13.26 -26.23
N TYR A 255 -4.35 -14.48 -26.73
CA TYR A 255 -3.34 -15.56 -26.77
C TYR A 255 -3.30 -16.26 -28.13
N ASP A 256 -2.11 -16.72 -28.50
CA ASP A 256 -1.89 -17.63 -29.63
C ASP A 256 -1.52 -19.03 -29.13
N VAL A 257 -1.79 -20.04 -29.97
CA VAL A 257 -1.32 -21.42 -29.74
C VAL A 257 -0.07 -21.68 -30.57
N TYR A 258 1.06 -21.84 -29.91
CA TYR A 258 2.33 -22.19 -30.52
C TYR A 258 2.63 -23.69 -30.41
N VAL A 259 3.06 -24.31 -31.51
CA VAL A 259 3.49 -25.72 -31.52
C VAL A 259 5.00 -25.76 -31.46
N VAL A 260 5.54 -26.43 -30.44
CA VAL A 260 6.98 -26.56 -30.24
C VAL A 260 7.64 -27.28 -31.42
N GLU A 261 8.55 -26.59 -32.09
CA GLU A 261 9.34 -27.08 -33.21
C GLU A 261 10.71 -27.60 -32.78
N GLN A 262 11.40 -28.27 -33.71
CA GLN A 262 12.74 -28.78 -33.46
C GLN A 262 13.76 -27.64 -33.29
N GLY A 263 14.38 -27.56 -32.12
CA GLY A 263 15.38 -26.53 -31.78
C GLY A 263 14.83 -25.36 -30.97
N ASP A 264 13.54 -25.40 -30.63
CA ASP A 264 12.94 -24.40 -29.77
C ASP A 264 13.46 -24.44 -28.34
N SER A 265 13.48 -23.25 -27.74
CA SER A 265 13.66 -23.05 -26.31
C SER A 265 12.64 -22.01 -25.85
N LEU A 266 12.26 -22.06 -24.57
CA LEU A 266 11.37 -21.04 -23.98
C LEU A 266 11.93 -19.63 -24.21
N TYR A 267 13.26 -19.48 -24.23
CA TYR A 267 13.93 -18.21 -24.52
C TYR A 267 13.63 -17.68 -25.92
N ASN A 268 13.80 -18.52 -26.96
CA ASN A 268 13.57 -18.09 -28.33
C ASN A 268 12.08 -17.85 -28.62
N ILE A 269 11.19 -18.64 -28.02
CA ILE A 269 9.75 -18.45 -28.14
C ILE A 269 9.33 -17.16 -27.42
N ALA A 270 9.82 -16.91 -26.21
CA ALA A 270 9.54 -15.67 -25.46
C ALA A 270 9.93 -14.44 -26.27
N ARG A 271 11.11 -14.48 -26.90
CA ARG A 271 11.58 -13.43 -27.79
C ARG A 271 10.73 -13.28 -29.04
N LEU A 272 10.25 -14.38 -29.64
CA LEU A 272 9.42 -14.35 -30.84
C LEU A 272 8.05 -13.71 -30.57
N TYR A 273 7.49 -13.91 -29.38
CA TYR A 273 6.18 -13.41 -28.96
C TYR A 273 6.25 -12.20 -28.01
N ASN A 274 7.40 -11.52 -27.96
CA ASN A 274 7.62 -10.28 -27.19
C ASN A 274 7.20 -10.39 -25.70
N THR A 275 7.44 -11.54 -25.07
CA THR A 275 7.04 -11.88 -23.69
C THR A 275 8.26 -12.37 -22.90
N THR A 276 8.13 -12.62 -21.59
CA THR A 276 9.21 -13.23 -20.79
C THR A 276 9.07 -14.75 -20.65
N VAL A 277 10.19 -15.42 -20.32
CA VAL A 277 10.20 -16.87 -20.01
C VAL A 277 9.34 -17.18 -18.77
N ALA A 278 9.33 -16.28 -17.79
CA ALA A 278 8.51 -16.41 -16.58
C ALA A 278 7.02 -16.38 -16.94
N GLN A 279 6.59 -15.40 -17.74
CA GLN A 279 5.22 -15.29 -18.23
C GLN A 279 4.79 -16.50 -19.05
N LEU A 280 5.65 -17.00 -19.96
CA LEU A 280 5.34 -18.22 -20.72
C LEU A 280 5.17 -19.45 -19.82
N ARG A 281 5.97 -19.57 -18.77
CA ARG A 281 5.85 -20.67 -17.81
C ARG A 281 4.57 -20.56 -16.99
N ALA A 282 4.28 -19.37 -16.47
CA ALA A 282 3.07 -19.10 -15.70
C ALA A 282 1.81 -19.38 -16.53
N LEU A 283 1.76 -18.86 -17.76
CA LEU A 283 0.64 -19.04 -18.69
C LEU A 283 0.37 -20.51 -19.02
N ASN A 284 1.41 -21.35 -19.05
CA ASN A 284 1.29 -22.76 -19.40
C ASN A 284 1.33 -23.73 -18.20
N GLY A 285 1.37 -23.21 -16.97
CA GLY A 285 1.46 -24.04 -15.76
C GLY A 285 2.72 -24.90 -15.69
N VAL A 286 3.84 -24.40 -16.21
CA VAL A 286 5.08 -25.16 -16.37
C VAL A 286 6.07 -24.86 -15.23
N ALA A 287 6.22 -25.80 -14.28
CA ALA A 287 7.13 -25.68 -13.14
C ALA A 287 8.38 -26.56 -13.31
N GLY A 288 9.50 -26.01 -13.80
CA GLY A 288 10.78 -26.72 -13.82
C GLY A 288 11.62 -26.57 -15.10
N GLY A 289 12.77 -27.24 -15.15
CA GLY A 289 13.86 -27.00 -16.09
C GLY A 289 13.80 -27.73 -17.44
N SER A 290 12.67 -28.28 -17.88
CA SER A 290 12.65 -29.07 -19.12
C SER A 290 11.22 -29.32 -19.65
N ASP A 291 10.67 -28.44 -20.49
CA ASP A 291 9.22 -28.51 -20.75
C ASP A 291 8.72 -28.27 -22.18
N LEU A 292 9.63 -28.19 -23.16
CA LEU A 292 9.22 -28.12 -24.55
C LEU A 292 9.48 -29.47 -25.23
N ALA A 293 8.54 -30.40 -25.06
CA ALA A 293 8.50 -31.61 -25.86
C ALA A 293 8.12 -31.25 -27.30
N LEU A 294 8.85 -31.80 -28.28
CA LEU A 294 8.59 -31.54 -29.69
C LEU A 294 7.14 -31.92 -30.06
N GLY A 295 6.41 -30.99 -30.68
CA GLY A 295 5.00 -31.16 -31.04
C GLY A 295 4.00 -30.80 -29.93
N ARG A 296 4.45 -30.45 -28.73
CA ARG A 296 3.58 -29.93 -27.66
C ARG A 296 3.00 -28.57 -28.07
N SER A 297 1.72 -28.36 -27.80
CA SER A 297 1.09 -27.04 -27.98
C SER A 297 1.16 -26.26 -26.68
N ILE A 298 1.65 -25.03 -26.73
CA ILE A 298 1.69 -24.09 -25.61
C ILE A 298 0.95 -22.80 -25.99
N LEU A 299 0.42 -22.11 -25.00
CA LEU A 299 -0.11 -20.76 -25.14
C LEU A 299 1.03 -19.75 -25.11
N VAL A 300 0.93 -18.74 -25.96
CA VAL A 300 1.83 -17.59 -25.96
C VAL A 300 0.95 -16.32 -25.95
N PRO A 301 1.29 -15.30 -25.16
CA PRO A 301 0.49 -14.08 -25.12
C PRO A 301 0.68 -13.27 -26.41
N ARG A 302 -0.38 -12.62 -26.89
CA ARG A 302 -0.27 -11.48 -27.80
C ARG A 302 -0.04 -10.24 -26.96
N ILE A 303 1.24 -9.97 -26.70
CA ILE A 303 1.65 -8.70 -26.11
C ILE A 303 1.35 -7.60 -27.13
N ASP A 304 0.51 -6.64 -26.76
CA ASP A 304 0.24 -5.49 -27.61
C ASP A 304 1.54 -4.67 -27.77
N GLU A 305 2.18 -4.81 -28.93
CA GLU A 305 3.41 -4.08 -29.27
C GLU A 305 3.19 -2.56 -29.34
N THR A 306 1.95 -2.07 -29.33
CA THR A 306 1.65 -0.64 -29.17
C THR A 306 1.78 -0.16 -27.73
N LEU A 307 1.73 -1.07 -26.75
CA LEU A 307 1.75 -0.76 -25.32
C LEU A 307 3.05 -1.15 -24.63
N PHE A 308 3.69 -2.24 -25.07
CA PHE A 308 4.90 -2.76 -24.42
C PHE A 308 6.07 -2.96 -25.38
N ILE A 309 7.26 -2.90 -24.82
CA ILE A 309 8.53 -3.23 -25.46
C ILE A 309 9.28 -4.26 -24.61
N THR A 310 10.14 -5.03 -25.27
CA THR A 310 11.14 -5.85 -24.58
C THR A 310 12.48 -5.12 -24.53
N VAL A 311 13.09 -5.07 -23.35
CA VAL A 311 14.41 -4.51 -23.09
C VAL A 311 15.35 -5.64 -22.67
N VAL A 312 16.50 -5.73 -23.31
CA VAL A 312 17.52 -6.74 -22.99
C VAL A 312 18.44 -6.19 -21.91
N VAL A 313 18.65 -6.96 -20.84
CA VAL A 313 19.56 -6.64 -19.75
C VAL A 313 21.00 -6.67 -20.27
N GLU A 314 21.69 -5.54 -20.22
CA GLU A 314 23.09 -5.40 -20.62
C GLU A 314 24.04 -5.54 -19.42
N THR A 315 25.34 -5.63 -19.69
CA THR A 315 26.35 -5.69 -18.64
C THR A 315 26.33 -4.40 -17.81
N GLY A 316 26.04 -4.52 -16.51
CA GLY A 316 25.99 -3.39 -15.57
C GLY A 316 24.57 -2.85 -15.32
N ASP A 317 23.56 -3.38 -16.02
CA ASP A 317 22.17 -3.05 -15.72
C ASP A 317 21.72 -3.66 -14.40
N SER A 318 20.91 -2.90 -13.66
CA SER A 318 20.06 -3.38 -12.57
C SER A 318 18.60 -3.15 -12.97
N LEU A 319 17.66 -3.83 -12.29
CA LEU A 319 16.23 -3.60 -12.57
C LEU A 319 15.86 -2.13 -12.31
N TYR A 320 16.50 -1.51 -11.33
CA TYR A 320 16.39 -0.08 -11.03
C TYR A 320 16.91 0.82 -12.15
N SER A 321 18.12 0.57 -12.67
CA SER A 321 18.67 1.40 -13.75
C SER A 321 17.83 1.29 -15.02
N LEU A 322 17.25 0.11 -15.27
CA LEU A 322 16.33 -0.13 -16.38
C LEU A 322 14.99 0.58 -16.18
N ALA A 323 14.34 0.39 -15.03
CA ALA A 323 13.06 1.03 -14.69
C ALA A 323 13.17 2.56 -14.81
N ARG A 324 14.22 3.15 -14.22
CA ARG A 324 14.52 4.58 -14.31
C ARG A 324 14.76 5.05 -15.74
N ARG A 325 15.58 4.32 -16.52
CA ARG A 325 15.86 4.66 -17.93
C ARG A 325 14.59 4.67 -18.78
N LEU A 326 13.62 3.84 -18.42
CA LEU A 326 12.38 3.66 -19.15
C LEU A 326 11.24 4.56 -18.63
N GLY A 327 11.43 5.26 -17.53
CA GLY A 327 10.39 6.09 -16.90
C GLY A 327 9.25 5.27 -16.32
N VAL A 328 9.57 4.13 -15.70
CA VAL A 328 8.62 3.17 -15.12
C VAL A 328 8.99 2.94 -13.66
N SER A 329 8.01 2.82 -12.76
CA SER A 329 8.33 2.55 -11.35
C SER A 329 8.98 1.17 -11.18
N LEU A 330 9.93 1.06 -10.25
CA LEU A 330 10.60 -0.21 -9.96
C LEU A 330 9.61 -1.32 -9.57
N PRO A 331 8.59 -1.09 -8.71
CA PRO A 331 7.58 -2.10 -8.41
C PRO A 331 6.81 -2.54 -9.65
N VAL A 332 6.42 -1.64 -10.56
CA VAL A 332 5.73 -1.99 -11.80
C VAL A 332 6.66 -2.80 -12.70
N MET A 333 7.91 -2.39 -12.86
CA MET A 333 8.91 -3.13 -13.64
C MET A 333 9.17 -4.53 -13.06
N GLN A 334 9.18 -4.66 -11.73
CA GLN A 334 9.32 -5.93 -11.03
C GLN A 334 8.09 -6.83 -11.21
N ALA A 335 6.89 -6.28 -11.00
CA ALA A 335 5.63 -6.99 -11.10
C ALA A 335 5.36 -7.44 -12.54
N LEU A 336 5.58 -6.57 -13.53
CA LEU A 336 5.40 -6.85 -14.96
C LEU A 336 6.26 -8.03 -15.42
N ASN A 337 7.43 -8.18 -14.80
CA ASN A 337 8.39 -9.24 -15.11
C ASN A 337 8.34 -10.42 -14.14
N GLN A 338 7.39 -10.43 -13.18
CA GLN A 338 7.21 -11.49 -12.19
C GLN A 338 8.50 -11.83 -11.41
N LEU A 339 9.27 -10.80 -11.06
CA LEU A 339 10.55 -10.96 -10.37
C LEU A 339 10.32 -11.00 -8.86
N ALA A 340 10.81 -12.05 -8.19
CA ALA A 340 10.70 -12.18 -6.74
C ALA A 340 11.61 -11.18 -6.01
N ASP A 341 12.82 -10.97 -6.53
CA ASP A 341 13.79 -9.99 -6.07
C ASP A 341 14.28 -9.13 -7.25
N THR A 342 14.54 -7.84 -7.00
CA THR A 342 15.02 -6.90 -8.02
C THR A 342 16.43 -7.24 -8.54
N ARG A 343 17.15 -8.14 -7.85
CA ARG A 343 18.47 -8.68 -8.21
C ARG A 343 18.41 -9.93 -9.10
N ASP A 344 17.23 -10.48 -9.36
CA ASP A 344 17.09 -11.75 -10.09
C ASP A 344 17.34 -11.65 -11.60
N ILE A 345 17.58 -10.44 -12.11
CA ILE A 345 17.81 -10.21 -13.54
C ILE A 345 19.21 -10.65 -13.99
N LYS A 346 19.32 -11.19 -15.20
CA LYS A 346 20.58 -11.71 -15.76
C LYS A 346 20.94 -11.01 -17.06
N VAL A 347 22.24 -10.81 -17.29
CA VAL A 347 22.71 -10.29 -18.59
C VAL A 347 22.22 -11.17 -19.74
N GLY A 348 21.60 -10.54 -20.73
CA GLY A 348 20.94 -11.18 -21.88
C GLY A 348 19.49 -11.60 -21.65
N GLU A 349 18.96 -11.42 -20.43
CA GLU A 349 17.54 -11.59 -20.12
C GLU A 349 16.70 -10.48 -20.77
N ALA A 350 15.53 -10.86 -21.26
CA ALA A 350 14.56 -9.96 -21.85
C ALA A 350 13.51 -9.60 -20.80
N LEU A 351 13.35 -8.32 -20.51
CA LEU A 351 12.35 -7.78 -19.60
C LEU A 351 11.31 -6.99 -20.38
N LEU A 352 10.04 -7.21 -20.07
CA LEU A 352 8.93 -6.44 -20.56
C LEU A 352 8.90 -5.06 -19.87
N ALA A 353 8.65 -4.00 -20.63
CA ALA A 353 8.45 -2.65 -20.12
C ALA A 353 7.34 -1.95 -20.91
N PRO A 354 6.51 -1.10 -20.28
CA PRO A 354 5.57 -0.26 -21.00
C PRO A 354 6.31 0.75 -21.88
N LYS A 355 5.71 1.11 -23.03
CA LYS A 355 6.17 2.24 -23.83
C LYS A 355 5.97 3.54 -23.06
N GLN A 356 6.95 4.44 -23.13
CA GLN A 356 6.94 5.72 -22.39
C GLN A 356 5.67 6.57 -22.58
N GLU A 357 5.03 6.50 -23.74
CA GLU A 357 3.79 7.25 -24.02
C GLU A 357 2.57 6.73 -23.22
N HIS A 358 2.67 5.52 -22.67
CA HIS A 358 1.64 4.81 -21.88
C HIS A 358 2.09 4.48 -20.44
N ALA A 359 3.23 5.02 -19.97
CA ALA A 359 3.91 4.60 -18.73
C ALA A 359 3.25 5.02 -17.41
N ALA A 360 2.00 5.50 -17.43
CA ALA A 360 1.25 5.79 -16.21
C ALA A 360 0.63 4.46 -15.71
N LEU A 361 1.47 3.59 -15.14
CA LEU A 361 1.05 2.33 -14.52
C LEU A 361 1.40 2.38 -13.03
N ASP A 362 0.54 1.82 -12.19
CA ASP A 362 0.73 1.70 -10.74
C ASP A 362 0.32 0.30 -10.26
N ILE A 363 0.53 -0.04 -8.98
CA ILE A 363 0.11 -1.29 -8.38
C ILE A 363 -1.04 -1.06 -7.40
N HIS A 364 -2.19 -1.63 -7.75
CA HIS A 364 -3.34 -1.72 -6.87
C HIS A 364 -3.27 -3.02 -6.04
N ALA A 365 -3.38 -2.90 -4.72
CA ALA A 365 -3.54 -4.05 -3.83
C ALA A 365 -5.02 -4.35 -3.62
N VAL A 366 -5.47 -5.53 -4.07
CA VAL A 366 -6.88 -5.96 -4.02
C VAL A 366 -7.40 -5.95 -2.58
N ARG A 367 -8.50 -5.25 -2.36
CA ARG A 367 -9.18 -5.11 -1.07
C ARG A 367 -10.32 -6.11 -0.95
N HIS A 368 -10.82 -6.27 0.27
CA HIS A 368 -11.90 -7.23 0.54
C HIS A 368 -13.17 -6.88 -0.26
N GLY A 369 -13.64 -7.84 -1.06
CA GLY A 369 -14.86 -7.71 -1.87
C GLY A 369 -14.67 -7.02 -3.22
N GLU A 370 -13.45 -6.62 -3.59
CA GLU A 370 -13.17 -6.10 -4.93
C GLU A 370 -13.16 -7.22 -5.98
N SER A 371 -13.54 -6.87 -7.21
CA SER A 371 -13.45 -7.73 -8.39
C SER A 371 -12.54 -7.07 -9.42
N LEU A 372 -11.94 -7.85 -10.32
CA LEU A 372 -11.10 -7.28 -11.38
C LEU A 372 -11.90 -6.32 -12.28
N ALA A 373 -13.21 -6.56 -12.42
CA ALA A 373 -14.15 -5.67 -13.09
C ALA A 373 -14.30 -4.31 -12.39
N GLY A 374 -14.49 -4.30 -11.07
CA GLY A 374 -14.58 -3.07 -10.29
C GLY A 374 -13.26 -2.29 -10.28
N ILE A 375 -12.12 -2.99 -10.24
CA ILE A 375 -10.80 -2.38 -10.35
C ILE A 375 -10.62 -1.77 -11.75
N ALA A 376 -10.90 -2.51 -12.82
CA ALA A 376 -10.80 -2.00 -14.18
C ALA A 376 -11.63 -0.73 -14.39
N GLU A 377 -12.88 -0.72 -13.93
CA GLU A 377 -13.75 0.45 -13.99
C GLU A 377 -13.15 1.65 -13.22
N SER A 378 -12.64 1.42 -12.01
CA SER A 378 -12.05 2.47 -11.15
C SER A 378 -10.85 3.16 -11.78
N TYR A 379 -10.10 2.44 -12.61
CA TYR A 379 -8.89 2.92 -13.28
C TYR A 379 -9.11 3.28 -14.76
N GLY A 380 -10.38 3.29 -15.23
CA GLY A 380 -10.70 3.63 -16.62
C GLY A 380 -10.15 2.62 -17.65
N ALA A 381 -9.98 1.36 -17.23
CA ALA A 381 -9.46 0.25 -18.01
C ALA A 381 -10.57 -0.75 -18.38
N THR A 382 -10.29 -1.68 -19.28
CA THR A 382 -11.12 -2.88 -19.47
C THR A 382 -10.58 -4.03 -18.63
N VAL A 383 -11.45 -5.00 -18.32
CA VAL A 383 -11.04 -6.21 -17.59
C VAL A 383 -10.00 -6.97 -18.39
N GLU A 384 -10.20 -7.05 -19.69
CA GLU A 384 -9.32 -7.70 -20.65
C GLU A 384 -7.94 -7.02 -20.67
N TYR A 385 -7.91 -5.69 -20.59
CA TYR A 385 -6.67 -4.92 -20.48
C TYR A 385 -5.91 -5.24 -19.18
N LEU A 386 -6.60 -5.27 -18.04
CA LEU A 386 -5.96 -5.64 -16.77
C LEU A 386 -5.51 -7.10 -16.74
N GLN A 387 -6.28 -8.02 -17.34
CA GLN A 387 -5.90 -9.43 -17.42
C GLN A 387 -4.64 -9.63 -18.25
N ALA A 388 -4.57 -8.99 -19.42
CA ALA A 388 -3.40 -9.05 -20.29
C ALA A 388 -2.16 -8.41 -19.62
N LEU A 389 -2.33 -7.24 -18.99
CA LEU A 389 -1.26 -6.51 -18.30
C LEU A 389 -0.66 -7.31 -17.12
N ASN A 390 -1.48 -8.11 -16.44
CA ASN A 390 -1.09 -8.83 -15.23
C ASN A 390 -0.89 -10.34 -15.41
N GLY A 391 -1.16 -10.87 -16.60
CA GLY A 391 -1.15 -12.32 -16.83
C GLY A 391 -2.23 -13.06 -16.02
N ILE A 392 -3.37 -12.41 -15.74
CA ILE A 392 -4.48 -13.01 -14.99
C ILE A 392 -5.33 -13.86 -15.93
N ALA A 393 -5.17 -15.17 -15.85
CA ALA A 393 -5.93 -16.11 -16.67
C ALA A 393 -7.43 -16.16 -16.31
N ASN A 394 -7.78 -15.95 -15.05
CA ASN A 394 -9.16 -15.93 -14.57
C ASN A 394 -9.42 -14.68 -13.71
N PRO A 395 -10.26 -13.73 -14.16
CA PRO A 395 -10.50 -12.47 -13.47
C PRO A 395 -11.27 -12.64 -12.14
N ASN A 396 -11.90 -13.81 -11.94
CA ASN A 396 -12.69 -14.13 -10.75
C ASN A 396 -11.84 -14.76 -9.62
N LEU A 397 -10.55 -15.01 -9.84
CA LEU A 397 -9.67 -15.66 -8.86
C LEU A 397 -8.73 -14.69 -8.14
N ILE A 398 -8.91 -13.38 -8.32
CA ILE A 398 -8.14 -12.40 -7.55
C ILE A 398 -8.45 -12.53 -6.05
N GLN A 399 -7.42 -12.47 -5.23
CA GLN A 399 -7.49 -12.64 -3.78
C GLN A 399 -7.11 -11.36 -3.05
N LEU A 400 -7.51 -11.27 -1.78
CA LEU A 400 -7.11 -10.17 -0.90
C LEU A 400 -5.58 -10.02 -0.90
N ASN A 401 -5.11 -8.79 -1.11
CA ASN A 401 -3.71 -8.38 -1.23
C ASN A 401 -2.99 -8.82 -2.51
N ASP A 402 -3.70 -9.37 -3.50
CA ASP A 402 -3.11 -9.51 -4.84
C ASP A 402 -2.66 -8.14 -5.36
N ARG A 403 -1.48 -8.09 -5.96
CA ARG A 403 -0.88 -6.88 -6.51
C ARG A 403 -1.17 -6.82 -8.00
N ILE A 404 -2.13 -5.99 -8.40
CA ILE A 404 -2.58 -5.82 -9.78
C ILE A 404 -1.99 -4.52 -10.34
N ILE A 405 -1.21 -4.63 -11.39
CA ILE A 405 -0.76 -3.49 -12.19
C ILE A 405 -1.98 -2.87 -12.87
N VAL A 406 -2.20 -1.58 -12.66
CA VAL A 406 -3.34 -0.83 -13.18
C VAL A 406 -2.86 0.40 -13.95
N PRO A 407 -3.58 0.85 -14.99
CA PRO A 407 -3.29 2.13 -15.60
C PRO A 407 -3.78 3.24 -14.66
N VAL A 408 -2.92 4.20 -14.37
CA VAL A 408 -3.34 5.45 -13.72
C VAL A 408 -3.69 6.45 -14.83
N PRO A 409 -4.90 7.03 -14.84
CA PRO A 409 -5.18 8.18 -15.68
C PRO A 409 -4.10 9.23 -15.42
N ARG A 410 -3.47 9.77 -16.45
CA ARG A 410 -2.68 11.00 -16.34
C ARG A 410 -3.62 12.18 -16.04
N GLU A 411 -4.33 12.16 -14.92
CA GLU A 411 -4.60 13.40 -14.22
C GLU A 411 -3.27 13.77 -13.58
N ALA A 412 -2.59 14.70 -14.22
CA ALA A 412 -1.38 15.29 -13.67
C ALA A 412 -1.71 15.73 -12.24
N VAL A 413 -1.12 15.05 -11.25
CA VAL A 413 -0.68 15.76 -10.06
C VAL A 413 0.08 16.95 -10.62
N VAL A 414 -0.47 18.15 -10.47
CA VAL A 414 0.18 19.38 -10.88
C VAL A 414 1.41 19.47 -9.99
N ARG A 415 2.53 18.88 -10.42
CA ARG A 415 3.81 19.14 -9.80
C ARG A 415 4.02 20.64 -9.97
N PRO A 416 4.49 21.37 -8.95
CA PRO A 416 5.03 22.69 -9.21
C PRO A 416 6.13 22.49 -10.26
N ASP A 417 6.24 23.42 -11.21
CA ASP A 417 7.52 23.55 -11.90
C ASP A 417 8.59 23.61 -10.81
N PHE A 418 9.63 22.78 -10.97
CA PHE A 418 10.69 22.68 -9.99
C PHE A 418 11.22 24.08 -9.63
N GLY A 419 11.18 24.43 -8.35
CA GLY A 419 11.51 25.78 -7.89
C GLY A 419 12.65 25.82 -6.88
N PHE A 420 13.48 26.85 -7.00
CA PHE A 420 14.54 27.11 -6.04
C PHE A 420 14.10 28.12 -5.00
N GLY A 421 14.53 27.94 -3.76
CA GLY A 421 14.20 28.88 -2.70
C GLY A 421 15.31 29.17 -1.72
N ILE A 422 15.03 30.13 -0.85
CA ILE A 422 15.92 30.59 0.21
C ILE A 422 15.13 30.79 1.51
N GLN A 423 15.67 30.32 2.62
CA GLN A 423 15.13 30.65 3.94
C GLN A 423 15.58 32.04 4.37
N VAL A 424 14.64 32.84 4.87
CA VAL A 424 14.87 34.19 5.41
C VAL A 424 14.42 34.24 6.87
N PHE A 425 15.30 34.74 7.74
CA PHE A 425 14.96 35.06 9.12
C PHE A 425 14.27 36.43 9.16
N ALA A 426 13.10 36.48 9.78
CA ALA A 426 12.25 37.65 9.75
C ALA A 426 12.86 38.81 10.53
N ASP A 427 12.99 39.97 9.88
CA ASP A 427 13.46 41.21 10.49
C ASP A 427 12.62 42.37 9.95
N ARG A 428 11.77 42.91 10.83
CA ARG A 428 10.83 43.98 10.50
C ARG A 428 11.54 45.26 10.03
N ASP A 429 12.70 45.57 10.61
CA ASP A 429 13.40 46.82 10.32
C ASP A 429 14.21 46.74 9.02
N ARG A 430 14.38 45.54 8.47
CA ARG A 430 15.15 45.27 7.25
C ARG A 430 14.35 44.66 6.11
N VAL A 431 13.02 44.61 6.23
CA VAL A 431 12.10 44.02 5.24
C VAL A 431 12.41 44.45 3.80
N ASP A 432 12.61 45.75 3.54
CA ASP A 432 12.88 46.25 2.18
C ASP A 432 14.22 45.73 1.62
N ALA A 433 15.24 45.66 2.48
CA ALA A 433 16.55 45.14 2.09
C ALA A 433 16.51 43.63 1.85
N LEU A 434 15.74 42.89 2.65
CA LEU A 434 15.53 41.46 2.46
C LEU A 434 14.79 41.16 1.15
N ALA A 435 13.74 41.93 0.83
CA ALA A 435 13.02 41.80 -0.44
C ALA A 435 13.93 42.12 -1.65
N GLU A 436 14.77 43.16 -1.57
CA GLU A 436 15.75 43.48 -2.61
C GLU A 436 16.76 42.34 -2.82
N GLN A 437 17.28 41.77 -1.73
CA GLN A 437 18.21 40.62 -1.80
C GLN A 437 17.55 39.38 -2.39
N VAL A 438 16.33 39.03 -1.95
CA VAL A 438 15.58 37.88 -2.51
C VAL A 438 15.31 38.08 -4.00
N SER A 439 14.90 39.29 -4.41
CA SER A 439 14.69 39.63 -5.82
C SER A 439 15.98 39.50 -6.64
N GLU A 440 17.12 39.94 -6.10
CA GLU A 440 18.42 39.80 -6.77
C GLU A 440 18.83 38.34 -6.96
N LEU A 441 18.55 37.47 -5.98
CA LEU A 441 18.90 36.05 -6.06
C LEU A 441 18.11 35.32 -7.17
N GLY A 442 16.95 35.85 -7.57
CA GLY A 442 16.11 35.29 -8.63
C GLY A 442 15.57 33.91 -8.27
N VAL A 443 15.17 33.72 -7.02
CA VAL A 443 14.57 32.48 -6.51
C VAL A 443 13.05 32.46 -6.75
N ASP A 444 12.48 31.27 -6.84
CA ASP A 444 11.04 31.06 -6.97
C ASP A 444 10.32 31.08 -5.62
N TRP A 445 11.02 30.69 -4.55
CA TRP A 445 10.46 30.51 -3.21
C TRP A 445 11.23 31.29 -2.13
N VAL A 446 10.50 31.85 -1.18
CA VAL A 446 11.03 32.31 0.10
C VAL A 446 10.38 31.51 1.23
N LYS A 447 11.22 30.96 2.13
CA LYS A 447 10.76 30.27 3.34
C LYS A 447 10.89 31.17 4.56
N ILE A 448 9.82 31.27 5.34
CA ILE A 448 9.78 32.01 6.62
C ILE A 448 9.36 31.05 7.72
N ASP A 449 10.13 31.02 8.81
CA ASP A 449 9.81 30.28 10.02
C ASP A 449 8.75 31.05 10.83
N VAL A 450 7.65 30.38 11.19
CA VAL A 450 6.54 30.90 12.00
C VAL A 450 6.43 30.08 13.29
N SER A 451 6.96 30.63 14.38
CA SER A 451 6.77 30.05 15.71
C SER A 451 5.35 30.35 16.20
N TRP A 452 4.53 29.31 16.39
CA TRP A 452 3.20 29.47 16.98
C TRP A 452 3.31 30.00 18.42
N ALA A 453 4.31 29.56 19.18
CA ALA A 453 4.56 30.04 20.53
C ALA A 453 4.82 31.54 20.63
N GLU A 454 5.52 32.12 19.66
CA GLU A 454 5.78 33.57 19.63
C GLU A 454 4.59 34.34 19.07
N LEU A 455 3.99 33.84 17.98
CA LEU A 455 2.92 34.53 17.28
C LEU A 455 1.61 34.55 18.08
N GLU A 456 1.36 33.53 18.92
CA GLU A 456 0.22 33.42 19.84
C GLU A 456 0.70 33.09 21.28
N ALA A 457 1.50 33.98 21.85
CA ALA A 457 2.04 33.83 23.20
C ALA A 457 0.94 33.68 24.29
N GLU A 458 -0.23 34.29 24.07
CA GLU A 458 -1.43 34.12 24.89
C GLU A 458 -2.61 33.64 24.02
N PRO A 459 -3.48 32.74 24.54
CA PRO A 459 -4.57 32.18 23.75
C PRO A 459 -5.48 33.27 23.14
N GLY A 460 -5.61 33.26 21.82
CA GLY A 460 -6.40 34.20 21.03
C GLY A 460 -5.79 35.60 20.85
N VAL A 461 -4.56 35.83 21.31
CA VAL A 461 -3.85 37.11 21.15
C VAL A 461 -2.68 36.93 20.18
N TYR A 462 -2.82 37.51 18.99
CA TYR A 462 -1.88 37.33 17.90
C TYR A 462 -1.00 38.56 17.64
N ASP A 463 0.31 38.37 17.45
CA ASP A 463 1.23 39.42 16.97
C ASP A 463 1.72 39.14 15.54
N TYR A 464 0.96 39.65 14.56
CA TYR A 464 1.28 39.49 13.14
C TYR A 464 2.22 40.58 12.58
N GLN A 465 2.69 41.54 13.39
CA GLN A 465 3.31 42.75 12.86
C GLN A 465 4.51 42.49 11.94
N THR A 466 5.40 41.58 12.34
CA THR A 466 6.58 41.24 11.55
C THR A 466 6.19 40.37 10.34
N LEU A 467 5.36 39.35 10.54
CA LEU A 467 4.95 38.45 9.46
C LEU A 467 4.17 39.20 8.37
N ASP A 468 3.23 40.08 8.73
CA ASP A 468 2.50 40.91 7.78
C ASP A 468 3.43 41.78 6.92
N ALA A 469 4.46 42.37 7.53
CA ALA A 469 5.43 43.20 6.81
C ALA A 469 6.26 42.36 5.82
N MET A 470 6.67 41.16 6.23
CA MET A 470 7.40 40.23 5.37
C MET A 470 6.53 39.75 4.19
N ILE A 471 5.31 39.28 4.45
CA ILE A 471 4.38 38.82 3.41
C ILE A 471 4.10 39.94 2.41
N ALA A 472 3.79 41.15 2.89
CA ALA A 472 3.52 42.29 2.01
C ALA A 472 4.71 42.67 1.13
N ALA A 473 5.95 42.53 1.62
CA ALA A 473 7.13 42.85 0.85
C ALA A 473 7.48 41.79 -0.19
N PHE A 474 7.29 40.51 0.14
CA PHE A 474 7.55 39.41 -0.79
C PHE A 474 6.48 39.26 -1.87
N GLU A 475 5.22 39.55 -1.54
CA GLU A 475 4.15 39.65 -2.54
C GLU A 475 4.48 40.69 -3.63
N LEU A 476 5.08 41.83 -3.27
CA LEU A 476 5.43 42.88 -4.23
C LEU A 476 6.51 42.48 -5.24
N ILE A 477 7.30 41.46 -4.94
CA ILE A 477 8.34 40.94 -5.83
C ILE A 477 7.94 39.62 -6.51
N ASP A 478 6.68 39.19 -6.36
CA ASP A 478 6.10 38.01 -7.04
C ASP A 478 6.88 36.72 -6.77
N VAL A 479 7.38 36.56 -5.53
CA VAL A 479 8.04 35.33 -5.06
C VAL A 479 7.06 34.47 -4.27
N LYS A 480 7.09 33.15 -4.47
CA LYS A 480 6.21 32.23 -3.73
C LYS A 480 6.65 32.15 -2.28
N ILE A 481 5.69 32.12 -1.37
CA ILE A 481 5.91 32.11 0.07
C ILE A 481 5.61 30.73 0.64
N LEU A 482 6.60 30.17 1.33
CA LEU A 482 6.48 28.99 2.16
C LEU A 482 6.56 29.40 3.65
N LEU A 483 5.51 29.12 4.41
CA LEU A 483 5.53 29.28 5.86
C LEU A 483 5.81 27.95 6.55
N ASN A 484 6.90 27.84 7.30
CA ASN A 484 7.16 26.70 8.16
C ASN A 484 6.57 26.97 9.55
N VAL A 485 5.54 26.23 9.92
CA VAL A 485 4.78 26.43 11.15
C VAL A 485 5.21 25.41 12.20
N PHE A 486 5.71 25.87 13.35
CA PHE A 486 6.26 25.00 14.38
C PHE A 486 6.07 25.57 15.80
N GLU A 487 6.42 24.76 16.79
CA GLU A 487 6.50 25.09 18.22
C GLU A 487 5.19 25.56 18.88
N ALA A 488 4.55 24.66 19.62
CA ALA A 488 3.31 24.97 20.31
C ALA A 488 3.56 25.85 21.55
N PRO A 489 2.72 26.87 21.81
CA PRO A 489 2.86 27.74 22.98
C PRO A 489 2.70 26.96 24.27
N GLY A 490 3.35 27.43 25.33
CA GLY A 490 3.32 26.75 26.63
C GLY A 490 1.92 26.55 27.20
N TRP A 491 0.96 27.43 26.88
CA TRP A 491 -0.44 27.30 27.29
C TRP A 491 -1.17 26.12 26.64
N SER A 492 -0.78 25.73 25.42
CA SER A 492 -1.36 24.57 24.70
C SER A 492 -0.69 23.23 25.08
N ARG A 493 0.43 23.30 25.82
CA ARG A 493 1.27 22.14 26.20
C ARG A 493 1.10 21.74 27.67
N THR A 494 0.05 22.20 28.35
CA THR A 494 0.00 22.40 29.83
C THR A 494 0.47 21.19 30.65
N SER A 495 0.07 19.95 30.33
CA SER A 495 0.50 18.77 31.09
C SER A 495 1.99 18.44 30.94
N TYR A 496 2.61 18.85 29.83
CA TYR A 496 4.01 18.63 29.52
C TYR A 496 4.88 19.74 30.08
N THR A 497 4.56 21.01 29.80
CA THR A 497 5.36 22.17 30.22
C THR A 497 5.53 22.28 31.72
N GLU A 498 4.50 21.91 32.49
CA GLU A 498 4.58 21.89 33.96
C GLU A 498 5.50 20.78 34.49
N LYS A 499 5.79 19.74 33.71
CA LYS A 499 6.57 18.55 34.11
C LYS A 499 7.93 18.44 33.41
N LEU A 500 8.33 19.44 32.62
CA LEU A 500 9.65 19.45 31.99
C LEU A 500 10.75 19.71 33.03
N ASN A 501 11.75 18.83 33.06
CA ASN A 501 13.06 19.11 33.67
C ASN A 501 13.70 20.33 32.98
N SER A 502 14.49 21.13 33.70
CA SER A 502 15.32 22.23 33.17
C SER A 502 16.02 21.88 31.86
N ASP A 503 16.50 20.64 31.71
CA ASP A 503 17.22 20.17 30.52
C ASP A 503 16.36 20.15 29.24
N PHE A 504 15.02 20.15 29.36
CA PHE A 504 14.07 20.11 28.25
C PHE A 504 13.22 21.39 28.11
N ARG A 505 13.50 22.43 28.91
CA ARG A 505 12.68 23.67 28.89
C ARG A 505 12.72 24.37 27.53
N ASP A 506 13.84 24.29 26.84
CA ASP A 506 14.02 24.89 25.51
C ASP A 506 13.61 23.94 24.36
N TYR A 507 13.02 22.78 24.68
CA TYR A 507 12.62 21.79 23.67
C TYR A 507 11.18 22.03 23.22
N GLN A 508 10.99 21.97 21.92
CA GLN A 508 9.69 22.17 21.29
C GLN A 508 8.87 20.87 21.38
N GLY A 509 7.56 20.98 21.15
CA GLY A 509 6.68 19.82 21.12
C GLY A 509 5.27 20.18 20.69
N PRO A 510 4.46 19.19 20.31
CA PRO A 510 3.08 19.39 19.88
C PRO A 510 2.20 19.94 21.02
N PRO A 511 1.02 20.50 20.69
CA PRO A 511 0.01 20.79 21.69
C PRO A 511 -0.55 19.50 22.30
N GLU A 512 -1.17 19.63 23.46
CA GLU A 512 -1.92 18.53 24.09
C GLU A 512 -3.26 18.27 23.38
N ASP A 513 -3.95 19.32 22.96
CA ASP A 513 -5.17 19.25 22.15
C ASP A 513 -4.88 19.71 20.71
N LEU A 514 -5.10 18.82 19.74
CA LEU A 514 -4.91 19.13 18.32
C LEU A 514 -5.91 20.18 17.82
N ALA A 515 -7.05 20.37 18.49
CA ALA A 515 -8.01 21.43 18.14
C ALA A 515 -7.40 22.84 18.29
N ASP A 516 -6.48 23.04 19.24
CA ASP A 516 -5.80 24.32 19.41
C ASP A 516 -4.94 24.65 18.18
N PHE A 517 -4.21 23.65 17.67
CA PHE A 517 -3.43 23.81 16.44
C PHE A 517 -4.31 23.96 15.19
N ALA A 518 -5.46 23.27 15.14
CA ALA A 518 -6.45 23.44 14.08
C ALA A 518 -6.93 24.90 14.00
N ASN A 519 -7.27 25.48 15.15
CA ASN A 519 -7.75 26.86 15.26
C ASN A 519 -6.64 27.86 14.88
N PHE A 520 -5.40 27.60 15.33
CA PHE A 520 -4.24 28.39 14.93
C PHE A 520 -4.04 28.39 13.42
N MET A 521 -3.99 27.20 12.81
CA MET A 521 -3.82 27.04 11.37
C MET A 521 -4.97 27.70 10.60
N ALA A 522 -6.22 27.53 11.03
CA ALA A 522 -7.36 28.18 10.39
C ALA A 522 -7.25 29.72 10.42
N ASN A 523 -6.82 30.31 11.54
CA ASN A 523 -6.60 31.76 11.66
C ASN A 523 -5.44 32.24 10.77
N LEU A 524 -4.33 31.50 10.76
CA LEU A 524 -3.16 31.81 9.94
C LEU A 524 -3.48 31.76 8.44
N VAL A 525 -4.12 30.68 7.99
CA VAL A 525 -4.48 30.46 6.57
C VAL A 525 -5.54 31.46 6.12
N THR A 526 -6.56 31.72 6.95
CA THR A 526 -7.59 32.73 6.63
C THR A 526 -6.99 34.13 6.46
N ARG A 527 -5.95 34.47 7.24
CA ARG A 527 -5.29 35.77 7.14
C ARG A 527 -4.53 35.95 5.83
N TYR A 528 -3.89 34.88 5.34
CA TYR A 528 -2.98 34.91 4.20
C TYR A 528 -3.50 34.14 2.98
N THR A 529 -4.82 33.91 2.91
CA THR A 529 -5.46 33.20 1.80
C THR A 529 -5.08 33.83 0.45
N GLY A 530 -4.56 33.01 -0.46
CA GLY A 530 -4.11 33.43 -1.79
C GLY A 530 -2.80 34.25 -1.82
N LEU A 531 -2.13 34.45 -0.67
CA LEU A 531 -0.82 35.13 -0.56
C LEU A 531 0.31 34.19 -0.15
N VAL A 532 -0.03 33.01 0.39
CA VAL A 532 0.94 32.00 0.82
C VAL A 532 0.70 30.73 0.01
N GLU A 533 1.68 30.34 -0.79
CA GLU A 533 1.60 29.19 -1.68
C GLU A 533 1.71 27.86 -0.93
N ALA A 534 2.43 27.83 0.20
CA ALA A 534 2.68 26.59 0.91
C ALA A 534 2.87 26.75 2.42
N TYR A 535 2.49 25.70 3.15
CA TYR A 535 2.71 25.54 4.59
C TYR A 535 3.48 24.25 4.86
N GLU A 536 4.71 24.36 5.39
CA GLU A 536 5.43 23.22 5.96
C GLU A 536 5.00 23.04 7.41
N ILE A 537 4.56 21.82 7.74
CA ILE A 537 3.98 21.53 9.05
C ILE A 537 5.00 20.84 9.92
N TRP A 538 5.58 21.63 10.81
CA TRP A 538 6.58 21.29 11.82
C TRP A 538 8.02 21.16 11.33
N LYS A 539 8.94 21.13 12.29
CA LYS A 539 10.39 21.00 12.09
C LYS A 539 10.89 19.65 12.62
N SER A 540 11.49 18.82 11.76
CA SER A 540 12.24 17.59 12.12
C SER A 540 11.69 16.81 13.34
N PRO A 541 10.44 16.31 13.30
CA PRO A 541 9.80 15.66 14.46
C PRO A 541 10.46 14.33 14.87
N ASN A 542 11.43 13.85 14.08
CA ASN A 542 12.27 12.71 14.42
C ASN A 542 13.43 13.05 15.39
N LEU A 543 13.54 14.31 15.84
CA LEU A 543 14.48 14.76 16.87
C LEU A 543 13.76 15.25 18.13
N LEU A 544 14.24 14.82 19.29
CA LEU A 544 13.69 15.19 20.60
C LEU A 544 13.64 16.70 20.82
N LYS A 545 14.66 17.42 20.33
CA LYS A 545 14.74 18.90 20.38
C LYS A 545 13.48 19.58 19.81
N PHE A 546 12.91 19.01 18.75
CA PHE A 546 11.77 19.58 18.04
C PHE A 546 10.44 18.87 18.38
N TRP A 547 10.49 17.68 18.98
CA TRP A 547 9.30 16.92 19.38
C TRP A 547 9.49 16.25 20.75
N SER A 548 9.33 17.04 21.81
CA SER A 548 9.46 16.58 23.19
C SER A 548 8.10 16.48 23.88
N VAL A 549 7.72 15.24 24.15
CA VAL A 549 6.50 14.85 24.88
C VAL A 549 6.87 13.88 25.99
N PRO A 550 7.33 14.38 27.16
CA PRO A 550 7.83 13.52 28.24
C PRO A 550 6.73 12.61 28.78
N VAL A 551 7.11 11.37 29.13
CA VAL A 551 6.26 10.37 29.78
C VAL A 551 6.91 9.94 31.08
N TYR A 552 6.16 10.07 32.17
CA TYR A 552 6.49 9.52 33.47
C TYR A 552 5.50 8.38 33.78
N LEU A 553 6.00 7.19 34.09
CA LEU A 553 5.20 6.00 34.42
C LEU A 553 4.51 6.14 35.79
N GLN A 554 5.05 7.01 36.64
CA GLN A 554 4.50 7.40 37.93
C GLN A 554 4.54 8.92 38.03
N GLU A 555 3.75 9.50 38.93
CA GLU A 555 3.77 10.95 39.14
C GLU A 555 5.17 11.38 39.63
N PRO A 556 5.91 12.20 38.86
CA PRO A 556 7.26 12.57 39.23
C PRO A 556 7.25 13.55 40.42
N GLU A 557 8.15 13.36 41.37
CA GLU A 557 8.39 14.32 42.44
C GLU A 557 9.51 15.30 42.03
N LEU A 558 9.41 16.55 42.46
CA LEU A 558 10.47 17.54 42.26
C LEU A 558 11.73 17.12 43.04
N ASN A 559 12.87 17.13 42.36
CA ASN A 559 14.18 16.98 42.98
C ASN A 559 14.57 18.27 43.76
N GLU A 560 15.72 18.24 44.44
CA GLU A 560 16.21 19.40 45.22
C GLU A 560 16.47 20.66 44.36
N ALA A 561 16.62 20.52 43.05
CA ALA A 561 16.79 21.62 42.09
C ALA A 561 15.45 22.20 41.60
N GLY A 562 14.32 21.58 41.95
CA GLY A 562 13.00 21.99 41.48
C GLY A 562 12.64 21.43 40.09
N ASP A 563 13.24 20.31 39.70
CA ASP A 563 12.95 19.60 38.44
C ASP A 563 12.28 18.25 38.68
N TYR A 564 11.42 17.83 37.76
CA TYR A 564 10.73 16.52 37.81
C TYR A 564 11.62 15.32 37.45
N GLY A 565 12.92 15.53 37.26
CA GLY A 565 13.88 14.49 36.86
C GLY A 565 13.73 14.06 35.39
N VAL A 566 14.53 13.07 34.99
CA VAL A 566 14.54 12.53 33.63
C VAL A 566 13.26 11.71 33.38
N PRO A 567 12.52 11.93 32.30
CA PRO A 567 11.33 11.13 31.98
C PRO A 567 11.68 9.67 31.67
N ASP A 568 10.75 8.76 31.95
CA ASP A 568 10.91 7.32 31.69
C ASP A 568 10.94 7.01 30.18
N ALA A 569 10.23 7.82 29.38
CA ALA A 569 10.21 7.75 27.92
C ALA A 569 9.77 9.11 27.33
N VAL A 570 9.85 9.24 26.00
CA VAL A 570 9.29 10.36 25.25
C VAL A 570 8.33 9.82 24.18
N ARG A 571 7.15 10.42 24.05
CA ARG A 571 6.22 10.11 22.94
C ARG A 571 6.68 10.81 21.67
N MET A 572 7.61 10.16 20.99
CA MET A 572 8.06 10.51 19.65
C MET A 572 7.63 9.43 18.66
N GLY A 573 7.44 9.82 17.39
CA GLY A 573 7.12 8.91 16.31
C GLY A 573 6.10 9.46 15.33
N ALA A 574 6.09 8.87 14.14
CA ALA A 574 5.20 9.29 13.06
C ALA A 574 3.70 9.20 13.41
N SER A 575 3.30 8.21 14.21
CA SER A 575 1.91 8.07 14.67
C SER A 575 1.43 9.20 15.58
N TYR A 576 2.34 9.99 16.17
CA TYR A 576 2.01 11.20 16.93
C TYR A 576 2.06 12.46 16.06
N TYR A 577 2.93 12.47 15.04
CA TYR A 577 3.08 13.59 14.12
C TYR A 577 1.98 13.68 13.06
N VAL A 578 1.63 12.57 12.41
CA VAL A 578 0.68 12.58 11.28
C VAL A 578 -0.72 13.07 11.67
N PRO A 579 -1.26 12.83 12.87
CA PRO A 579 -2.51 13.47 13.31
C PRO A 579 -2.45 15.01 13.33
N LEU A 580 -1.31 15.60 13.76
CA LEU A 580 -1.09 17.05 13.71
C LEU A 580 -1.05 17.53 12.25
N LEU A 581 -0.32 16.82 11.39
CA LEU A 581 -0.24 17.10 9.95
C LEU A 581 -1.63 17.07 9.30
N LYS A 582 -2.45 16.06 9.60
CA LYS A 582 -3.81 15.92 9.08
C LYS A 582 -4.71 17.09 9.49
N VAL A 583 -4.62 17.52 10.74
CA VAL A 583 -5.40 18.66 11.23
C VAL A 583 -4.99 19.96 10.53
N ALA A 584 -3.69 20.17 10.30
CA ALA A 584 -3.22 21.30 9.50
C ALA A 584 -3.70 21.20 8.04
N TYR A 585 -3.64 20.00 7.44
CA TYR A 585 -4.11 19.76 6.08
C TYR A 585 -5.59 20.13 5.92
N ASP A 586 -6.44 19.60 6.80
CA ASP A 586 -7.88 19.89 6.78
C ASP A 586 -8.16 21.39 6.98
N ALA A 587 -7.40 22.06 7.86
CA ALA A 587 -7.52 23.50 8.09
C ALA A 587 -7.09 24.32 6.87
N VAL A 588 -5.96 23.98 6.24
CA VAL A 588 -5.47 24.65 5.03
C VAL A 588 -6.46 24.45 3.89
N LYS A 589 -6.81 23.21 3.55
CA LYS A 589 -7.68 22.91 2.39
C LYS A 589 -9.10 23.47 2.53
N SER A 590 -9.60 23.66 3.75
CA SER A 590 -10.93 24.25 3.97
C SER A 590 -10.97 25.78 3.84
N HIS A 591 -9.83 26.47 3.94
CA HIS A 591 -9.75 27.94 3.86
C HIS A 591 -9.03 28.42 2.60
N ASP A 592 -8.07 27.64 2.10
CA ASP A 592 -7.33 27.85 0.86
C ASP A 592 -7.01 26.50 0.19
N GLU A 593 -7.89 26.06 -0.71
CA GLU A 593 -7.73 24.80 -1.45
C GLU A 593 -6.48 24.79 -2.34
N GLY A 594 -6.02 25.98 -2.77
CA GLY A 594 -4.87 26.14 -3.66
C GLY A 594 -3.51 26.09 -2.95
N ALA A 595 -3.48 26.38 -1.65
CA ALA A 595 -2.25 26.34 -0.87
C ALA A 595 -1.78 24.90 -0.64
N TRP A 596 -0.46 24.69 -0.76
CA TRP A 596 0.18 23.41 -0.53
C TRP A 596 0.41 23.15 0.95
N VAL A 597 0.33 21.87 1.33
CA VAL A 597 0.67 21.38 2.66
C VAL A 597 1.84 20.42 2.52
N ILE A 598 2.96 20.77 3.11
CA ILE A 598 4.19 19.99 3.05
C ILE A 598 4.39 19.35 4.43
N SER A 599 4.68 18.05 4.47
CA SER A 599 5.07 17.43 5.72
C SER A 599 6.38 18.04 6.25
N ALA A 600 6.65 17.87 7.54
CA ALA A 600 7.93 18.26 8.13
C ALA A 600 9.06 17.56 7.38
N GLY A 601 10.12 18.30 7.07
CA GLY A 601 11.37 17.68 6.66
C GLY A 601 12.00 16.93 7.84
N LEU A 602 12.39 15.67 7.62
CA LEU A 602 13.03 14.85 8.67
C LEU A 602 14.53 15.12 8.70
N ALA A 603 15.09 15.25 9.91
CA ALA A 603 16.53 15.35 10.09
C ALA A 603 17.23 14.07 9.58
N PRO A 604 18.37 14.17 8.89
CA PRO A 604 19.06 13.03 8.27
C PRO A 604 19.82 12.18 9.30
N VAL A 605 19.07 11.42 10.11
CA VAL A 605 19.58 10.53 11.17
C VAL A 605 19.48 9.07 10.73
N GLY A 606 20.58 8.32 10.85
CA GLY A 606 20.68 6.91 10.43
C GLY A 606 20.54 5.89 11.58
N PHE A 607 19.99 6.28 12.72
CA PHE A 607 19.82 5.42 13.89
C PHE A 607 18.64 5.87 14.77
N SER A 608 18.09 4.93 15.53
CA SER A 608 17.15 5.20 16.62
C SER A 608 17.82 4.87 17.94
N ASP A 609 17.96 5.85 18.83
CA ASP A 609 18.58 5.64 20.15
C ASP A 609 17.54 5.41 21.26
N GLY A 610 16.25 5.44 20.90
CA GLY A 610 15.12 5.26 21.80
C GLY A 610 14.86 6.46 22.70
N TYR A 611 15.56 7.58 22.49
CA TYR A 611 15.43 8.77 23.35
C TYR A 611 15.56 10.10 22.59
N ASN A 612 16.69 10.38 21.93
CA ASN A 612 16.95 11.66 21.28
C ASN A 612 16.55 11.70 19.81
N SER A 613 16.57 10.56 19.11
CA SER A 613 16.32 10.53 17.67
C SER A 613 15.69 9.22 17.19
N ILE A 614 14.96 9.33 16.10
CA ILE A 614 14.44 8.20 15.33
C ILE A 614 15.08 8.22 13.94
N ASP A 615 15.45 7.04 13.45
CA ASP A 615 15.98 6.85 12.11
C ASP A 615 15.06 7.44 11.05
N THR A 616 15.65 8.12 10.07
CA THR A 616 14.93 8.86 9.01
C THR A 616 13.98 7.96 8.25
N GLY A 617 14.44 6.77 7.83
CA GLY A 617 13.61 5.87 7.03
C GLY A 617 12.55 5.17 7.86
N ALA A 618 12.87 4.83 9.12
CA ALA A 618 11.87 4.30 10.06
C ALA A 618 10.75 5.31 10.34
N PHE A 619 11.09 6.59 10.54
CA PHE A 619 10.10 7.64 10.74
C PHE A 619 9.30 7.91 9.47
N LEU A 620 9.95 7.99 8.30
CA LEU A 620 9.27 8.17 7.01
C LEU A 620 8.30 7.01 6.72
N SER A 621 8.73 5.76 6.89
CA SER A 621 7.87 4.58 6.74
C SER A 621 6.64 4.66 7.64
N GLY A 622 6.85 5.01 8.92
CA GLY A 622 5.74 5.22 9.85
C GLY A 622 4.81 6.38 9.48
N MET A 623 5.32 7.42 8.79
CA MET A 623 4.48 8.50 8.27
C MET A 623 3.59 7.99 7.14
N LEU A 624 4.12 7.17 6.24
CA LEU A 624 3.36 6.57 5.14
C LEU A 624 2.29 5.60 5.65
N ASP A 625 2.63 4.73 6.61
CA ASP A 625 1.69 3.84 7.30
C ASP A 625 0.52 4.62 7.94
N ALA A 626 0.81 5.80 8.51
CA ALA A 626 -0.18 6.65 9.15
C ALA A 626 -0.98 7.53 8.16
N GLY A 627 -0.70 7.45 6.85
CA GLY A 627 -1.44 8.17 5.82
C GLY A 627 -0.95 9.61 5.57
N ALA A 628 0.35 9.88 5.74
CA ALA A 628 0.93 11.20 5.49
C ALA A 628 0.69 11.69 4.06
N VAL A 629 0.81 10.83 3.04
CA VAL A 629 0.58 11.22 1.63
C VAL A 629 -0.87 11.67 1.39
N ALA A 630 -1.84 11.11 2.11
CA ALA A 630 -3.23 11.57 2.05
C ALA A 630 -3.48 12.87 2.84
N SER A 631 -2.49 13.33 3.60
CA SER A 631 -2.54 14.50 4.50
C SER A 631 -1.47 15.54 4.16
N SER A 632 -0.89 15.48 2.96
CA SER A 632 0.11 16.44 2.46
C SER A 632 0.16 16.39 0.94
N ASP A 633 0.45 17.52 0.31
CA ASP A 633 0.68 17.61 -1.14
C ASP A 633 2.14 17.28 -1.52
N ALA A 634 3.07 17.35 -0.55
CA ALA A 634 4.46 16.95 -0.71
C ALA A 634 5.07 16.43 0.60
N ILE A 635 6.07 15.55 0.47
CA ILE A 635 6.85 15.06 1.58
C ILE A 635 8.10 15.93 1.75
N GLY A 636 8.23 16.56 2.91
CA GLY A 636 9.38 17.36 3.28
C GLY A 636 10.63 16.50 3.51
N ALA A 637 11.80 17.02 3.12
CA ALA A 637 13.10 16.43 3.43
C ALA A 637 14.10 17.51 3.87
N VAL A 638 14.90 17.22 4.90
CA VAL A 638 16.03 18.07 5.33
C VAL A 638 17.34 17.41 4.94
N PHE A 639 18.21 18.19 4.32
CA PHE A 639 19.61 17.85 4.16
C PHE A 639 20.49 18.87 4.88
N SER A 640 21.43 18.39 5.68
CA SER A 640 22.47 19.22 6.27
C SER A 640 23.76 18.41 6.25
N ALA A 641 24.67 18.76 5.36
CA ALA A 641 25.93 18.04 5.23
C ALA A 641 27.03 18.64 6.09
N SER A 642 27.77 17.72 6.69
CA SER A 642 29.06 17.90 7.31
C SER A 642 30.17 17.74 6.26
N ALA A 643 30.35 18.79 5.45
CA ALA A 643 31.46 18.93 4.48
C ALA A 643 31.57 17.89 3.33
N VAL A 644 30.58 17.01 3.18
CA VAL A 644 30.51 16.07 2.05
C VAL A 644 30.12 16.83 0.77
N PRO A 645 30.92 16.77 -0.32
CA PRO A 645 30.54 17.36 -1.59
C PRO A 645 29.25 16.72 -2.14
N PRO A 646 28.31 17.49 -2.71
CA PRO A 646 27.05 16.94 -3.22
C PRO A 646 27.22 16.02 -4.44
N THR A 647 28.37 16.08 -5.11
CA THR A 647 28.71 15.22 -6.26
C THR A 647 29.41 13.92 -5.84
N MET A 648 29.76 13.77 -4.57
CA MET A 648 30.43 12.58 -4.06
C MET A 648 29.41 11.45 -3.91
N ALA A 649 29.76 10.27 -4.42
CA ALA A 649 28.99 9.06 -4.13
C ALA A 649 29.34 8.55 -2.74
N CYS A 650 28.36 8.00 -2.03
CA CYS A 650 28.61 7.29 -0.79
C CYS A 650 29.51 6.07 -1.05
N CYS A 651 30.40 5.67 -0.14
CA CYS A 651 30.62 6.17 1.22
C CYS A 651 32.11 6.49 1.42
N ASP A 652 32.68 7.12 0.39
CA ASP A 652 34.10 7.48 0.37
C ASP A 652 34.37 8.62 1.36
N LYS A 653 35.48 8.49 2.10
CA LYS A 653 35.95 9.55 3.00
C LYS A 653 36.30 10.81 2.19
N PRO A 654 35.64 11.96 2.42
CA PRO A 654 35.99 13.18 1.72
C PRO A 654 37.42 13.64 2.10
N PRO A 655 38.19 14.19 1.15
CA PRO A 655 39.52 14.71 1.44
C PRO A 655 39.46 15.80 2.54
N GLY A 656 40.30 15.68 3.57
CA GLY A 656 40.38 16.69 4.65
C GLY A 656 39.30 16.58 5.74
N VAL A 657 38.26 15.76 5.54
CA VAL A 657 37.18 15.55 6.52
C VAL A 657 37.57 14.41 7.47
N ALA A 658 37.55 14.65 8.79
CA ALA A 658 37.99 13.66 9.77
C ALA A 658 36.87 12.74 10.25
N SER A 659 35.65 13.27 10.37
CA SER A 659 34.43 12.61 10.84
C SER A 659 33.20 13.31 10.25
N HIS A 660 31.99 12.81 10.55
CA HIS A 660 30.73 13.32 10.01
C HIS A 660 30.70 13.17 8.48
N TYR A 661 30.96 11.95 8.01
CA TYR A 661 30.69 11.47 6.64
C TYR A 661 30.24 10.00 6.65
N GLU A 662 30.07 9.40 7.83
CA GLU A 662 29.93 7.95 8.00
C GLU A 662 28.52 7.43 7.66
N SER A 663 27.53 8.32 7.66
CA SER A 663 26.15 7.98 7.29
C SER A 663 25.90 8.30 5.82
N PHE A 664 25.29 7.36 5.09
CA PHE A 664 24.89 7.59 3.70
C PHE A 664 23.89 8.75 3.56
N LEU A 665 23.14 9.07 4.61
CA LEU A 665 22.19 10.20 4.64
C LEU A 665 22.87 11.58 4.56
N GLN A 666 24.20 11.64 4.73
CA GLN A 666 24.99 12.86 4.54
C GLN A 666 25.45 13.05 3.09
N TYR A 667 25.17 12.08 2.21
CA TYR A 667 25.41 12.20 0.78
C TYR A 667 24.09 12.56 0.10
N PHE A 668 24.09 13.69 -0.58
CA PHE A 668 22.86 14.35 -1.01
C PHE A 668 22.03 13.52 -2.01
N PRO A 669 22.61 12.93 -3.08
CA PRO A 669 21.86 12.06 -3.97
C PRO A 669 21.28 10.82 -3.26
N GLU A 670 22.02 10.26 -2.31
CA GLU A 670 21.66 9.06 -1.57
C GLU A 670 20.49 9.31 -0.62
N LEU A 671 20.44 10.47 0.04
CA LEU A 671 19.27 10.87 0.83
C LEU A 671 18.01 10.92 -0.05
N LEU A 672 18.07 11.58 -1.22
CA LEU A 672 16.92 11.71 -2.10
C LEU A 672 16.50 10.37 -2.71
N ASN A 673 17.48 9.53 -3.08
CA ASN A 673 17.21 8.16 -3.51
C ASN A 673 16.52 7.36 -2.40
N TYR A 674 16.97 7.49 -1.16
CA TYR A 674 16.38 6.78 -0.03
C TYR A 674 14.91 7.16 0.21
N TYR A 675 14.57 8.46 0.13
CA TYR A 675 13.17 8.90 0.17
C TYR A 675 12.38 8.33 -1.00
N SER A 676 12.94 8.38 -2.21
CA SER A 676 12.29 7.89 -3.44
C SER A 676 11.99 6.39 -3.38
N GLU A 677 12.93 5.61 -2.84
CA GLU A 677 12.82 4.16 -2.63
C GLU A 677 11.69 3.85 -1.64
N ILE A 678 11.71 4.48 -0.45
CA ILE A 678 10.66 4.27 0.57
C ILE A 678 9.29 4.69 0.02
N LEU A 679 9.17 5.84 -0.64
CA LEU A 679 7.91 6.26 -1.25
C LEU A 679 7.42 5.27 -2.31
N SER A 680 8.32 4.75 -3.15
CA SER A 680 7.98 3.75 -4.17
C SER A 680 7.54 2.42 -3.55
N GLU A 681 8.16 1.98 -2.45
CA GLU A 681 7.79 0.76 -1.74
C GLU A 681 6.34 0.79 -1.23
N TYR A 682 5.87 1.98 -0.83
CA TYR A 682 4.51 2.23 -0.34
C TYR A 682 3.50 2.60 -1.44
N GLY A 683 3.89 2.54 -2.72
CA GLY A 683 2.99 2.89 -3.83
C GLY A 683 2.80 4.40 -4.02
N HIS A 684 3.76 5.21 -3.58
CA HIS A 684 3.74 6.67 -3.64
C HIS A 684 4.96 7.25 -4.36
N GLY A 685 5.54 6.51 -5.31
CA GLY A 685 6.77 6.93 -6.02
C GLY A 685 6.65 8.24 -6.81
N ASP A 686 5.43 8.66 -7.16
CA ASP A 686 5.14 9.94 -7.80
C ASP A 686 4.90 11.10 -6.81
N ALA A 687 4.86 10.82 -5.51
CA ALA A 687 4.66 11.85 -4.50
C ALA A 687 5.84 12.86 -4.54
N PRO A 688 5.54 14.17 -4.62
CA PRO A 688 6.57 15.20 -4.62
C PRO A 688 7.44 15.17 -3.36
N ILE A 689 8.76 15.22 -3.55
CA ILE A 689 9.71 15.52 -2.47
C ILE A 689 9.97 17.02 -2.50
N PHE A 690 9.80 17.67 -1.35
CA PHE A 690 10.14 19.07 -1.14
C PHE A 690 11.36 19.13 -0.22
N VAL A 691 12.52 19.54 -0.74
CA VAL A 691 13.71 19.70 0.10
C VAL A 691 13.59 21.03 0.84
N THR A 692 12.97 20.99 2.03
CA THR A 692 12.58 22.18 2.79
C THR A 692 13.75 22.86 3.51
N GLN A 693 14.91 22.20 3.54
CA GLN A 693 16.17 22.76 4.01
C GLN A 693 17.36 22.02 3.39
N ILE A 694 18.29 22.76 2.79
CA ILE A 694 19.60 22.25 2.35
C ILE A 694 20.71 23.24 2.72
N GLY A 695 21.90 22.77 3.09
CA GLY A 695 23.05 23.66 3.23
C GLY A 695 24.35 22.98 3.63
N TRP A 696 25.45 23.73 3.50
CA TRP A 696 26.79 23.40 4.00
C TRP A 696 27.28 24.53 4.88
N GLY A 697 27.64 24.24 6.11
CA GLY A 697 28.15 25.24 7.05
C GLY A 697 29.66 25.44 6.91
N THR A 698 30.13 26.67 7.12
CA THR A 698 31.56 26.98 7.18
C THR A 698 31.85 27.98 8.28
N SER A 699 32.93 27.72 9.04
CA SER A 699 33.50 28.66 10.03
C SER A 699 34.65 29.51 9.46
N GLU A 700 34.91 29.47 8.15
CA GLU A 700 35.90 30.36 7.51
C GLU A 700 35.32 31.78 7.34
N GLY A 701 36.15 32.80 7.54
CA GLY A 701 35.77 34.21 7.54
C GLY A 701 35.75 34.86 8.93
N ASP A 702 35.45 36.15 9.03
CA ASP A 702 35.38 36.91 10.31
C ASP A 702 34.16 36.51 11.20
N ASN A 703 33.51 35.38 10.92
CA ASN A 703 32.26 34.95 11.55
C ASN A 703 32.48 33.81 12.55
N THR A 704 32.73 34.21 13.80
CA THR A 704 32.67 33.45 15.06
C THR A 704 33.77 32.41 15.35
N ALA A 705 34.06 32.23 16.64
CA ALA A 705 34.86 31.11 17.12
C ALA A 705 34.01 29.83 17.03
N VAL A 706 34.56 28.76 16.46
CA VAL A 706 33.91 27.43 16.43
C VAL A 706 33.34 27.14 17.82
N PRO A 707 32.04 26.81 17.95
CA PRO A 707 31.47 26.43 19.23
C PRO A 707 32.20 25.23 19.83
N SER A 708 31.96 24.97 21.11
CA SER A 708 32.52 23.83 21.86
C SER A 708 32.48 22.48 21.12
N SER A 709 33.19 21.47 21.64
CA SER A 709 33.20 20.07 21.19
C SER A 709 31.88 19.61 20.53
N GLY A 710 31.92 19.12 19.29
CA GLY A 710 30.76 18.63 18.52
C GLY A 710 30.45 19.41 17.23
N PHE A 711 31.04 20.60 17.07
CA PHE A 711 30.88 21.47 15.89
C PHE A 711 32.14 21.53 14.99
N GLU A 712 33.11 20.65 15.22
CA GLU A 712 34.36 20.59 14.46
C GLU A 712 34.17 20.43 12.95
N TRP A 713 33.04 19.85 12.51
CA TRP A 713 32.73 19.66 11.09
C TRP A 713 32.52 20.97 10.32
N LEU A 714 32.17 22.06 11.00
CA LEU A 714 32.08 23.40 10.40
C LEU A 714 33.44 23.93 9.91
N THR A 715 34.55 23.37 10.42
CA THR A 715 35.90 23.76 10.03
C THR A 715 36.39 23.07 8.75
N TYR A 716 35.65 22.08 8.24
CA TYR A 716 36.09 21.26 7.11
C TYR A 716 35.72 21.84 5.74
N THR A 717 34.79 22.79 5.69
CA THR A 717 34.34 23.44 4.45
C THR A 717 34.85 24.87 4.43
N SER A 718 35.52 25.28 3.37
CA SER A 718 35.87 26.68 3.09
C SER A 718 34.68 27.48 2.54
N GLU A 719 34.72 28.82 2.57
CA GLU A 719 33.68 29.65 1.93
C GLU A 719 33.60 29.39 0.41
N ALA A 720 34.73 29.06 -0.21
CA ALA A 720 34.80 28.70 -1.63
C ALA A 720 34.15 27.32 -1.91
N GLU A 721 34.37 26.34 -1.02
CA GLU A 721 33.71 25.03 -1.11
C GLU A 721 32.21 25.14 -0.83
N GLN A 722 31.78 25.94 0.15
CA GLN A 722 30.37 26.22 0.40
C GLN A 722 29.69 26.76 -0.87
N ALA A 723 30.28 27.77 -1.52
CA ALA A 723 29.80 28.33 -2.78
C ALA A 723 29.72 27.29 -3.91
N LEU A 724 30.74 26.44 -4.04
CA LEU A 724 30.82 25.38 -5.03
C LEU A 724 29.76 24.28 -4.79
N TYR A 725 29.62 23.82 -3.54
CA TYR A 725 28.70 22.75 -3.16
C TYR A 725 27.26 23.18 -3.37
N VAL A 726 26.88 24.38 -2.95
CA VAL A 726 25.55 24.93 -3.24
C VAL A 726 25.30 24.91 -4.76
N SER A 727 26.22 25.44 -5.57
CA SER A 727 26.05 25.44 -7.03
C SER A 727 25.89 24.04 -7.65
N GLN A 728 26.65 23.06 -7.14
CA GLN A 728 26.59 21.68 -7.62
C GLN A 728 25.28 20.97 -7.23
N ALA A 729 24.82 21.15 -5.99
CA ALA A 729 23.56 20.56 -5.52
C ALA A 729 22.38 21.03 -6.39
N PHE A 730 22.38 22.31 -6.75
CA PHE A 730 21.38 22.91 -7.63
C PHE A 730 21.37 22.26 -9.01
N GLN A 731 22.54 21.98 -9.59
CA GLN A 731 22.65 21.29 -10.89
C GLN A 731 22.23 19.81 -10.83
N ILE A 732 22.34 19.18 -9.66
CA ILE A 732 21.91 17.80 -9.45
C ILE A 732 20.39 17.74 -9.38
N VAL A 733 19.77 18.57 -8.54
CA VAL A 733 18.31 18.52 -8.31
C VAL A 733 17.50 18.89 -9.55
N GLN A 734 17.98 19.80 -10.39
CA GLN A 734 17.35 20.12 -11.68
C GLN A 734 17.14 18.91 -12.60
N LYS A 735 17.83 17.79 -12.33
CA LYS A 735 17.73 16.54 -13.11
C LYS A 735 16.85 15.48 -12.44
N LEU A 736 16.25 15.79 -11.29
CA LEU A 736 15.45 14.86 -10.50
C LEU A 736 13.96 15.19 -10.68
N GLU A 737 13.23 14.27 -11.31
CA GLU A 737 11.82 14.50 -11.70
C GLU A 737 10.84 14.47 -10.53
N ASN A 738 11.24 13.93 -9.38
CA ASN A 738 10.40 13.77 -8.20
C ASN A 738 10.67 14.81 -7.10
N VAL A 739 11.61 15.73 -7.33
CA VAL A 739 11.85 16.85 -6.42
C VAL A 739 11.16 18.09 -6.96
N SER A 740 10.26 18.68 -6.19
CA SER A 740 9.46 19.84 -6.62
C SER A 740 10.01 21.18 -6.18
N ALA A 741 10.84 21.20 -5.14
CA ALA A 741 11.56 22.40 -4.74
C ALA A 741 12.75 22.08 -3.84
N MET A 742 13.66 23.06 -3.76
CA MET A 742 14.81 23.01 -2.85
C MET A 742 15.07 24.37 -2.23
N ILE A 743 15.00 24.44 -0.89
CA ILE A 743 15.17 25.66 -0.10
C ILE A 743 16.54 25.69 0.55
N LEU A 744 17.39 26.62 0.10
CA LEU A 744 18.70 26.85 0.69
C LEU A 744 18.57 27.47 2.09
N TYR A 745 19.30 26.92 3.04
CA TYR A 745 19.50 27.46 4.37
C TYR A 745 20.85 28.20 4.35
N ASN A 746 20.92 29.53 4.46
CA ASN A 746 19.85 30.53 4.56
C ASN A 746 20.39 31.90 4.11
N LEU A 747 19.54 32.93 3.93
CA LEU A 747 19.98 34.25 3.49
C LEU A 747 20.77 35.02 4.57
N ASN A 748 20.15 35.25 5.73
CA ASN A 748 20.53 36.31 6.67
C ASN A 748 20.67 35.86 8.14
N GLY A 749 20.77 34.57 8.43
CA GLY A 749 20.86 34.04 9.79
C GLY A 749 21.99 34.67 10.60
N CYS A 750 23.14 34.96 9.96
CA CYS A 750 24.23 35.62 10.69
C CYS A 750 23.88 37.07 11.08
N ALA A 751 23.26 37.83 10.16
CA ALA A 751 22.83 39.20 10.42
C ALA A 751 21.64 39.28 11.39
N ALA A 752 20.83 38.22 11.47
CA ALA A 752 19.74 38.08 12.43
C ALA A 752 20.22 37.69 13.85
N GLY A 753 21.51 37.35 14.01
CA GLY A 753 22.07 36.92 15.30
C GLY A 753 21.78 35.46 15.65
N GLU A 754 21.48 34.63 14.66
CA GLU A 754 21.21 33.20 14.83
C GLU A 754 22.51 32.40 14.86
N ASP A 755 22.86 31.84 16.03
CA ASP A 755 24.17 31.23 16.29
C ASP A 755 24.55 30.14 15.27
N GLU A 756 23.73 29.08 15.12
CA GLU A 756 24.03 27.98 14.19
C GLU A 756 23.73 28.36 12.74
N ALA A 757 22.69 29.16 12.50
CA ALA A 757 22.31 29.57 11.15
C ALA A 757 23.34 30.50 10.51
N CYS A 758 24.14 31.24 11.30
CA CYS A 758 25.21 32.09 10.80
C CYS A 758 26.20 31.33 9.90
N PHE A 759 26.55 30.08 10.24
CA PHE A 759 27.52 29.30 9.46
C PHE A 759 27.04 28.95 8.04
N PHE A 760 25.73 28.98 7.81
CA PHE A 760 25.06 28.67 6.56
C PHE A 760 24.58 29.94 5.80
N SER A 761 24.69 31.10 6.44
CA SER A 761 24.18 32.37 5.95
C SER A 761 24.91 32.85 4.69
N LEU A 762 24.17 33.41 3.72
CA LEU A 762 24.74 34.02 2.51
C LEU A 762 25.36 35.40 2.78
N VAL A 763 24.91 36.08 3.83
CA VAL A 763 25.52 37.34 4.30
C VAL A 763 26.12 37.18 5.69
N ASP A 764 27.13 38.00 6.00
CA ASP A 764 27.75 38.04 7.32
C ASP A 764 26.91 38.84 8.34
N ALA A 765 27.42 38.97 9.57
CA ALA A 765 26.76 39.74 10.64
C ALA A 765 26.57 41.23 10.31
N GLY A 766 27.41 41.81 9.44
CA GLY A 766 27.27 43.17 8.92
C GLY A 766 26.28 43.31 7.78
N GLY A 767 25.82 42.18 7.22
CA GLY A 767 24.98 42.13 6.03
C GLY A 767 25.77 42.18 4.71
N GLU A 768 27.10 42.07 4.75
CA GLU A 768 27.93 41.99 3.55
C GLU A 768 27.86 40.59 2.93
N ARG A 769 27.99 40.52 1.61
CA ARG A 769 27.84 39.27 0.85
C ARG A 769 29.04 38.36 1.08
N ARG A 770 28.76 37.08 1.29
CA ARG A 770 29.76 36.00 1.30
C ARG A 770 29.88 35.38 -0.10
N PRO A 771 30.97 34.67 -0.43
CA PRO A 771 31.17 34.07 -1.75
C PRO A 771 29.99 33.19 -2.25
N VAL A 772 29.32 32.50 -1.32
CA VAL A 772 28.15 31.67 -1.62
C VAL A 772 26.95 32.49 -2.13
N TYR A 773 26.81 33.77 -1.76
CA TYR A 773 25.74 34.65 -2.25
C TYR A 773 25.82 34.81 -3.77
N ASP A 774 26.99 35.20 -4.28
CA ASP A 774 27.20 35.41 -5.71
C ASP A 774 27.11 34.08 -6.48
N ALA A 775 27.66 32.99 -5.94
CA ALA A 775 27.55 31.67 -6.55
C ALA A 775 26.09 31.20 -6.65
N PHE A 776 25.29 31.44 -5.60
CA PHE A 776 23.88 31.09 -5.61
C PHE A 776 23.07 31.98 -6.56
N ARG A 777 23.32 33.29 -6.59
CA ARG A 777 22.72 34.22 -7.57
C ARG A 777 23.02 33.79 -9.01
N ASP A 778 24.26 33.44 -9.30
CA ASP A 778 24.72 33.16 -10.66
C ASP A 778 24.49 31.71 -11.11
N ALA A 779 24.05 30.82 -10.20
CA ALA A 779 23.69 29.44 -10.53
C ALA A 779 22.51 29.41 -11.52
N PRO A 780 22.53 28.50 -12.52
CA PRO A 780 21.40 28.33 -13.42
C PRO A 780 20.19 27.78 -12.66
N LYS A 781 19.07 28.53 -12.72
CA LYS A 781 17.81 28.26 -12.01
C LYS A 781 16.65 27.86 -12.94
N SER A 782 16.94 27.18 -14.06
CA SER A 782 15.97 26.97 -15.17
C SER A 782 15.92 25.53 -15.67
#